data_AF-A0AA44CCW6-F1
#
_entry.id   AF-A0AA44CCW6-F1
#
_cell.length_a   1.000
_cell.length_b   1.000
_cell.length_c   1.000
_cell.angle_alpha   90.00
_cell.angle_beta   90.00
_cell.angle_gamma   90.00
#
_symmetry.space_group_name_H-M   'P 1'
#
loop_
_entity.id
_entity.type
_entity.pdbx_description
1 polymer ?
#
loop_
_entity_poly.entity_id
_entity_poly.type
_entity_poly.pdbx_seq_one_letter_code
_entity_poly.pdbx_strand_id
1 'polypeptide(L)'
;MRDIRRHDEGSVAIMSVFAIMLILMICALVLETSSLYVDKLRAQRTADIANLAAANTLLPIVNGAPTDTALATARQMAVANGFPSSDVMTTVTTGASGVSELSTEIRHDSPLAFGQLLTASQTVPVDGSSSASITSAAPEGDCVRSMLGPVNIYNNAVVNGPDCHIGAATYLYVCGDASVSAVKAVVGYPKESQKAYICKDGLIDLPLSSFTFNEKSVDLLAADPRIVAIKARLKVMTSWAYGTQIPKTPLQPTIPTGKDESYAGTTVSLSASRLYGTLAISNSTVAFTGTGVADPDCLAPTTISGNIILSGINRLTFGSGCYAIGGYILNQDGASTRFDPLPGARVTLAFKQYIDNRAANLSFGSMTFSLLGDVRNAYGGTLTFGDGSFRFGAGIINGTGTLSFGDGAYYVAGGSIINGTGSMTFGNGVFYLWGGSLANSSTGSVTFGNGGFYFYGGTVTNVKGHLTFGDGPFEFSGGSLALNPGSDTTFGFGDMNFYGGTAYFHGASTVIGRDVTGDAEDGSSSFFFYGGSFSMKSDRFVAVGTTLAFYGGSVSLYGVGAMNVTAPTGNAPVFGYKNILFYIYGGAFSLYQSKVTDVLSGIIYVPGTNISIYGSQTVTIPDKGCFQVIGGVVDIYQNASLQMRPCSGGGTADRKVLLTR
;
A
#
# COMPACT_ATOMS: atom_id res chain seq x y z
N MET A 1 -52.72 -39.25 89.46
CA MET A 1 -52.23 -37.89 89.17
C MET A 1 -50.94 -37.68 89.94
N ARG A 2 -49.89 -37.23 89.24
CA ARG A 2 -48.52 -36.93 89.70
C ARG A 2 -47.57 -38.13 89.92
N ASP A 3 -46.40 -38.00 89.28
CA ASP A 3 -45.10 -38.61 89.61
C ASP A 3 -44.66 -39.97 89.02
N ILE A 4 -44.82 -40.16 87.70
CA ILE A 4 -43.91 -41.03 86.92
C ILE A 4 -43.50 -40.35 85.61
N ARG A 5 -42.81 -39.20 85.70
CA ARG A 5 -41.99 -38.62 84.61
C ARG A 5 -41.00 -37.65 85.24
N ARG A 6 -39.82 -38.13 85.62
CA ARG A 6 -38.69 -37.27 86.00
C ARG A 6 -37.31 -37.82 85.58
N HIS A 7 -37.20 -39.10 85.22
CA HIS A 7 -35.92 -39.71 84.86
C HIS A 7 -35.77 -40.06 83.36
N ASP A 8 -36.85 -40.02 82.57
CA ASP A 8 -36.75 -40.13 81.10
C ASP A 8 -36.35 -38.81 80.44
N GLU A 9 -36.56 -37.66 81.11
CA GLU A 9 -36.22 -36.34 80.57
C GLU A 9 -34.69 -36.19 80.35
N GLY A 10 -33.86 -36.78 81.21
CA GLY A 10 -32.39 -36.76 81.07
C GLY A 10 -31.87 -37.65 79.94
N SER A 11 -32.40 -38.87 79.81
CA SER A 11 -31.99 -39.81 78.76
C SER A 11 -32.50 -39.39 77.38
N VAL A 12 -33.72 -38.85 77.30
CA VAL A 12 -34.28 -38.25 76.07
C VAL A 12 -33.53 -36.98 75.69
N ALA A 13 -33.11 -36.15 76.67
CA ALA A 13 -32.26 -34.99 76.40
C ALA A 13 -30.90 -35.39 75.84
N ILE A 14 -30.21 -36.39 76.42
CA ILE A 14 -28.91 -36.87 75.93
C ILE A 14 -29.04 -37.47 74.52
N MET A 15 -30.03 -38.34 74.27
CA MET A 15 -30.29 -38.90 72.94
C MET A 15 -30.62 -37.80 71.92
N SER A 16 -31.41 -36.79 72.30
CA SER A 16 -31.74 -35.66 71.44
C SER A 16 -30.51 -34.81 71.11
N VAL A 17 -29.63 -34.56 72.09
CA VAL A 17 -28.36 -33.84 71.87
C VAL A 17 -27.46 -34.61 70.90
N PHE A 18 -27.30 -35.93 71.08
CA PHE A 18 -26.51 -36.76 70.15
C PHE A 18 -27.12 -36.81 68.74
N ALA A 19 -28.44 -36.94 68.63
CA ALA A 19 -29.13 -36.94 67.34
C ALA A 19 -29.01 -35.58 66.63
N ILE A 20 -29.14 -34.47 67.36
CA ILE A 20 -28.94 -33.11 66.82
C ILE A 20 -27.48 -32.92 66.39
N MET A 21 -26.50 -33.36 67.19
CA MET A 21 -25.08 -33.28 66.82
C MET A 21 -24.77 -34.11 65.57
N LEU A 22 -25.32 -35.32 65.45
CA LEU A 22 -25.17 -36.16 64.25
C LEU A 22 -25.80 -35.48 63.01
N ILE A 23 -26.99 -34.90 63.15
CA ILE A 23 -27.65 -34.18 62.05
C ILE A 23 -26.82 -32.95 61.64
N LEU A 24 -26.31 -32.18 62.59
CA LEU A 24 -25.42 -31.04 62.32
C LEU A 24 -24.13 -31.48 61.63
N MET A 25 -23.56 -32.62 62.02
CA MET A 25 -22.38 -33.22 61.39
C MET A 25 -22.64 -33.59 59.93
N ILE A 26 -23.76 -34.25 59.66
CA ILE A 26 -24.18 -34.63 58.30
C ILE A 26 -24.46 -33.38 57.47
N CYS A 27 -25.15 -32.38 58.03
CA CYS A 27 -25.36 -31.10 57.34
C CYS A 27 -24.05 -30.39 57.01
N ALA A 28 -23.07 -30.38 57.92
CA ALA A 28 -21.75 -29.80 57.67
C ALA A 28 -21.01 -30.54 56.53
N LEU A 29 -21.03 -31.87 56.55
CA LEU A 29 -20.43 -32.69 55.49
C LEU A 29 -21.11 -32.49 54.13
N VAL A 30 -22.44 -32.34 54.11
CA VAL A 30 -23.20 -32.04 52.89
C VAL A 30 -22.87 -30.65 52.35
N LEU A 31 -22.74 -29.64 53.22
CA LEU A 31 -22.34 -28.28 52.82
C LEU A 31 -20.91 -28.27 52.25
N GLU A 32 -19.98 -28.98 52.89
CA GLU A 32 -18.59 -29.07 52.43
C GLU A 32 -18.47 -29.84 51.11
N THR A 33 -19.19 -30.96 50.96
CA THR A 33 -19.24 -31.71 49.69
C THR A 33 -19.84 -30.85 48.57
N SER A 34 -20.85 -30.05 48.89
CA SER A 34 -21.44 -29.10 47.94
C SER A 34 -20.46 -28.00 47.53
N SER A 35 -19.65 -27.48 48.47
CA SER A 35 -18.59 -26.51 48.19
C SER A 35 -17.52 -27.12 47.26
N LEU A 36 -17.01 -28.30 47.59
CA LEU A 36 -16.00 -29.01 46.78
C LEU A 36 -16.52 -29.31 45.36
N TYR A 37 -17.81 -29.62 45.23
CA TYR A 37 -18.44 -29.82 43.92
C TYR A 37 -18.48 -28.53 43.09
N VAL A 38 -18.78 -27.38 43.73
CA VAL A 38 -18.75 -26.06 43.06
C VAL A 38 -17.32 -25.70 42.65
N ASP A 39 -16.33 -25.94 43.51
CA ASP A 39 -14.92 -25.69 43.19
C ASP A 39 -14.43 -26.59 42.05
N LYS A 40 -14.87 -27.86 42.01
CA LYS A 40 -14.61 -28.76 40.88
C LYS A 40 -15.21 -28.25 39.58
N LEU A 41 -16.46 -27.79 39.60
CA LEU A 41 -17.09 -27.20 38.40
C LEU A 41 -16.35 -25.92 37.95
N ARG A 42 -15.85 -25.13 38.88
CA ARG A 42 -15.07 -23.92 38.59
C ARG A 42 -13.71 -24.26 37.97
N ALA A 43 -12.99 -25.24 38.53
CA ALA A 43 -11.74 -25.75 37.98
C ALA A 43 -11.95 -26.30 36.56
N GLN A 44 -12.99 -27.11 36.35
CA GLN A 44 -13.32 -27.67 35.04
C GLN A 44 -13.65 -26.61 33.98
N ARG A 45 -14.49 -25.62 34.30
CA ARG A 45 -14.82 -24.52 33.37
C ARG A 45 -13.60 -23.68 33.04
N THR A 46 -12.73 -23.47 34.03
CA THR A 46 -11.50 -22.71 33.82
C THR A 46 -10.52 -23.48 32.93
N ALA A 47 -10.39 -24.79 33.12
CA ALA A 47 -9.59 -25.65 32.26
C ALA A 47 -10.10 -25.62 30.80
N ASP A 48 -11.42 -25.68 30.59
CA ASP A 48 -12.02 -25.59 29.25
C ASP A 48 -11.75 -24.23 28.57
N ILE A 49 -11.91 -23.11 29.29
CA ILE A 49 -11.67 -21.77 28.73
C ILE A 49 -10.18 -21.54 28.49
N ALA A 50 -9.32 -21.96 29.42
CA ALA A 50 -7.87 -21.82 29.31
C ALA A 50 -7.33 -22.64 28.13
N ASN A 51 -7.79 -23.89 27.97
CA ASN A 51 -7.38 -24.72 26.85
C ASN A 51 -7.92 -24.20 25.53
N LEU A 52 -9.18 -23.76 25.48
CA LEU A 52 -9.76 -23.17 24.27
C LEU A 52 -9.02 -21.90 23.84
N ALA A 53 -8.67 -21.03 24.79
CA ALA A 53 -7.89 -19.83 24.51
C ALA A 53 -6.46 -20.17 24.04
N ALA A 54 -5.81 -21.13 24.70
CA ALA A 54 -4.47 -21.59 24.33
C ALA A 54 -4.45 -22.26 22.94
N ALA A 55 -5.43 -23.11 22.64
CA ALA A 55 -5.57 -23.76 21.34
C ALA A 55 -5.90 -22.77 20.19
N ASN A 56 -6.48 -21.62 20.52
CA ASN A 56 -6.72 -20.52 19.57
C ASN A 56 -5.51 -19.61 19.34
N THR A 57 -4.41 -19.75 20.11
CA THR A 57 -3.16 -19.02 19.83
C THR A 57 -2.52 -19.49 18.53
N LEU A 58 -1.79 -18.61 17.83
CA LEU A 58 -1.14 -18.95 16.56
C LEU A 58 -0.09 -20.06 16.77
N LEU A 59 -0.17 -21.15 15.99
CA LEU A 59 0.74 -22.31 16.11
C LEU A 59 0.96 -22.80 17.57
N PRO A 60 -0.07 -23.31 18.26
CA PRO A 60 -0.04 -23.65 19.68
C PRO A 60 0.76 -24.94 19.96
N ILE A 61 1.01 -25.75 18.93
CA ILE A 61 1.82 -26.97 19.00
C ILE A 61 2.93 -26.86 17.95
N VAL A 62 4.18 -26.99 18.37
CA VAL A 62 5.36 -27.02 17.50
C VAL A 62 6.26 -28.16 17.98
N ASN A 63 6.74 -29.02 17.07
CA ASN A 63 7.60 -30.15 17.40
C ASN A 63 7.07 -31.08 18.50
N GLY A 64 5.74 -31.26 18.59
CA GLY A 64 5.10 -32.12 19.59
C GLY A 64 5.03 -31.52 21.00
N ALA A 65 5.29 -30.22 21.16
CA ALA A 65 5.20 -29.52 22.45
C ALA A 65 4.33 -28.24 22.34
N PRO A 66 3.71 -27.78 23.46
CA PRO A 66 3.02 -26.49 23.50
C PRO A 66 4.01 -25.32 23.28
N THR A 67 3.58 -24.27 22.57
CA THR A 67 4.40 -23.05 22.45
C THR A 67 4.32 -22.18 23.71
N ASP A 68 5.34 -21.33 23.91
CA ASP A 68 5.39 -20.39 25.03
C ASP A 68 4.19 -19.44 25.05
N THR A 69 3.70 -19.05 23.87
CA THR A 69 2.48 -18.23 23.74
C THR A 69 1.24 -18.99 24.19
N ALA A 70 1.06 -20.25 23.79
CA ALA A 70 -0.05 -21.08 24.24
C ALA A 70 -0.02 -21.30 25.76
N LEU A 71 1.17 -21.57 26.33
CA LEU A 71 1.39 -21.73 27.78
C LEU A 71 1.07 -20.45 28.56
N ALA A 72 1.53 -19.29 28.07
CA ALA A 72 1.26 -18.01 28.69
C ALA A 72 -0.23 -17.67 28.65
N THR A 73 -0.91 -17.90 27.53
CA THR A 73 -2.35 -17.67 27.37
C THR A 73 -3.19 -18.58 28.28
N ALA A 74 -2.86 -19.87 28.38
CA ALA A 74 -3.54 -20.78 29.31
C ALA A 74 -3.42 -20.30 30.76
N ARG A 75 -2.20 -19.93 31.18
CA ARG A 75 -1.92 -19.41 32.54
C ARG A 75 -2.62 -18.09 32.81
N GLN A 76 -2.65 -17.18 31.84
CA GLN A 76 -3.33 -15.89 31.99
C GLN A 76 -4.84 -16.07 32.14
N MET A 77 -5.46 -16.98 31.39
CA MET A 77 -6.88 -17.28 31.51
C MET A 77 -7.23 -17.95 32.85
N ALA A 78 -6.36 -18.83 33.36
CA ALA A 78 -6.55 -19.41 34.69
C ALA A 78 -6.45 -18.37 35.81
N VAL A 79 -5.46 -17.47 35.74
CA VAL A 79 -5.29 -16.35 36.68
C VAL A 79 -6.50 -15.43 36.65
N ALA A 80 -7.02 -15.10 35.45
CA ALA A 80 -8.23 -14.28 35.31
C ALA A 80 -9.48 -14.94 35.93
N ASN A 81 -9.50 -16.26 36.06
CA ASN A 81 -10.60 -17.01 36.68
C ASN A 81 -10.34 -17.39 38.15
N GLY A 82 -9.25 -16.90 38.74
CA GLY A 82 -8.95 -17.01 40.17
C GLY A 82 -8.10 -18.20 40.58
N PHE A 83 -7.41 -18.86 39.64
CA PHE A 83 -6.44 -19.92 39.91
C PHE A 83 -5.01 -19.41 39.69
N PRO A 84 -4.05 -19.68 40.59
CA PRO A 84 -2.68 -19.24 40.40
C PRO A 84 -2.04 -19.97 39.21
N SER A 85 -1.08 -19.33 38.54
CA SER A 85 -0.43 -19.90 37.37
C SER A 85 0.38 -21.17 37.64
N SER A 86 0.72 -21.44 38.91
CA SER A 86 1.37 -22.68 39.37
C SER A 86 0.49 -23.91 39.25
N ASP A 87 -0.83 -23.71 39.30
CA ASP A 87 -1.82 -24.79 39.33
C ASP A 87 -2.17 -25.27 37.92
N VAL A 88 -1.61 -24.63 36.88
CA VAL A 88 -1.93 -24.86 35.47
C VAL A 88 -0.80 -25.59 34.78
N MET A 89 -1.11 -26.78 34.26
CA MET A 89 -0.22 -27.53 33.38
C MET A 89 -0.86 -27.62 32.00
N THR A 90 -0.11 -27.30 30.94
CA THR A 90 -0.57 -27.51 29.56
C THR A 90 0.46 -28.38 28.83
N THR A 91 -0.01 -29.46 28.23
CA THR A 91 0.81 -30.47 27.54
C THR A 91 0.18 -30.83 26.21
N VAL A 92 0.94 -31.53 25.36
CA VAL A 92 0.43 -32.12 24.13
C VAL A 92 0.18 -33.60 24.39
N THR A 93 -1.05 -34.04 24.16
CA THR A 93 -1.45 -35.45 24.25
C THR A 93 -1.79 -35.96 22.86
N THR A 94 -1.84 -37.29 22.69
CA THR A 94 -2.31 -37.90 21.45
C THR A 94 -3.77 -38.28 21.64
N GLY A 95 -4.66 -37.66 20.85
CA GLY A 95 -6.10 -37.93 20.88
C GLY A 95 -6.45 -39.32 20.36
N ALA A 96 -7.69 -39.77 20.58
CA ALA A 96 -8.17 -41.09 20.16
C ALA A 96 -8.10 -41.35 18.64
N SER A 97 -8.01 -40.28 17.84
CA SER A 97 -7.86 -40.29 16.38
C SER A 97 -6.39 -40.30 15.90
N GLY A 98 -5.41 -40.28 16.81
CA GLY A 98 -3.98 -40.18 16.48
C GLY A 98 -3.49 -38.76 16.17
N VAL A 99 -4.35 -37.74 16.28
CA VAL A 99 -3.99 -36.32 16.10
C VAL A 99 -3.48 -35.74 17.42
N SER A 100 -2.48 -34.86 17.36
CA SER A 100 -1.99 -34.14 18.55
C SER A 100 -3.06 -33.18 19.09
N GLU A 101 -3.36 -33.29 20.38
CA GLU A 101 -4.32 -32.46 21.10
C GLU A 101 -3.58 -31.61 22.14
N LEU A 102 -4.06 -30.38 22.36
CA LEU A 102 -3.59 -29.56 23.47
C LEU A 102 -4.44 -29.89 24.70
N SER A 103 -3.78 -30.22 25.81
CA SER A 103 -4.44 -30.59 27.06
C SER A 103 -4.04 -29.61 28.16
N THR A 104 -5.00 -28.97 28.79
CA THR A 104 -4.79 -28.12 29.98
C THR A 104 -5.42 -28.76 31.20
N GLU A 105 -4.63 -28.90 32.26
CA GLU A 105 -5.03 -29.39 33.57
C GLU A 105 -4.87 -28.27 34.60
N ILE A 106 -5.87 -28.12 35.46
CA ILE A 106 -5.85 -27.24 36.63
C ILE A 106 -5.97 -28.12 37.86
N ARG A 107 -4.94 -28.11 38.70
CA ARG A 107 -4.88 -28.84 39.97
C ARG A 107 -4.79 -27.88 41.13
N HIS A 108 -5.84 -27.83 41.93
CA HIS A 108 -5.98 -26.87 43.02
C HIS A 108 -6.29 -27.56 44.36
N ASP A 109 -5.56 -27.21 45.41
CA ASP A 109 -5.82 -27.73 46.75
C ASP A 109 -6.89 -26.90 47.45
N SER A 110 -8.12 -27.42 47.49
CA SER A 110 -9.24 -26.76 48.16
C SER A 110 -9.21 -27.00 49.67
N PRO A 111 -9.38 -25.97 50.52
CA PRO A 111 -9.41 -26.15 51.96
C PRO A 111 -10.64 -26.93 52.40
N LEU A 112 -10.45 -27.86 53.34
CA LEU A 112 -11.55 -28.48 54.09
C LEU A 112 -11.88 -27.60 55.29
N ALA A 113 -13.15 -27.34 55.56
CA ALA A 113 -13.61 -26.63 56.75
C ALA A 113 -14.03 -27.59 57.88
N PHE A 114 -14.67 -28.71 57.52
CA PHE A 114 -15.18 -29.71 58.45
C PHE A 114 -14.41 -31.04 58.33
N GLY A 115 -14.01 -31.42 57.12
CA GLY A 115 -13.27 -32.66 56.83
C GLY A 115 -11.89 -32.76 57.49
N GLN A 116 -11.33 -31.64 57.99
CA GLN A 116 -10.10 -31.63 58.79
C GLN A 116 -10.27 -32.31 60.16
N LEU A 117 -11.51 -32.41 60.66
CA LEU A 117 -11.83 -33.15 61.89
C LEU A 117 -11.91 -34.67 61.65
N LEU A 118 -12.04 -35.09 60.39
CA LEU A 118 -12.21 -36.49 59.98
C LEU A 118 -10.99 -37.06 59.24
N THR A 119 -10.12 -36.20 58.73
CA THR A 119 -8.95 -36.56 57.92
C THR A 119 -7.71 -35.82 58.42
N ALA A 120 -6.52 -36.41 58.24
CA ALA A 120 -5.26 -35.80 58.64
C ALA A 120 -4.82 -34.63 57.71
N SER A 121 -5.56 -34.39 56.63
CA SER A 121 -5.23 -33.41 55.59
C SER A 121 -6.12 -32.17 55.73
N GLN A 122 -5.51 -30.99 55.63
CA GLN A 122 -6.24 -29.72 55.71
C GLN A 122 -6.89 -29.29 54.39
N THR A 123 -6.54 -29.95 53.30
CA THR A 123 -6.99 -29.67 51.94
C THR A 123 -7.32 -30.97 51.19
N VAL A 124 -8.09 -30.84 50.11
CA VAL A 124 -8.35 -31.92 49.14
C VAL A 124 -8.02 -31.40 47.74
N PRO A 125 -7.27 -32.17 46.93
CA PRO A 125 -7.00 -31.79 45.55
C PRO A 125 -8.29 -31.84 44.73
N VAL A 126 -8.54 -30.76 44.00
CA VAL A 126 -9.65 -30.61 43.06
C VAL A 126 -9.07 -30.33 41.69
N ASP A 127 -9.33 -31.25 40.77
CA ASP A 127 -8.77 -31.20 39.42
C ASP A 127 -9.85 -30.90 38.36
N GLY A 128 -9.46 -30.15 37.34
CA GLY A 128 -10.20 -29.96 36.10
C GLY A 128 -9.28 -30.15 34.90
N SER A 129 -9.70 -30.92 33.91
CA SER A 129 -8.89 -31.20 32.72
C SER A 129 -9.69 -30.98 31.45
N SER A 130 -9.03 -30.48 30.41
CA SER A 130 -9.64 -30.24 29.11
C SER A 130 -8.67 -30.58 28.00
N SER A 131 -9.17 -31.27 26.97
CA SER A 131 -8.44 -31.61 25.75
C SER A 131 -9.08 -30.92 24.56
N ALA A 132 -8.27 -30.38 23.65
CA ALA A 132 -8.72 -29.69 22.45
C ALA A 132 -7.97 -30.22 21.24
N SER A 133 -8.71 -30.77 20.29
CA SER A 133 -8.17 -31.07 18.96
C SER A 133 -8.02 -29.80 18.15
N ILE A 134 -6.85 -29.68 17.53
CA ILE A 134 -6.51 -28.58 16.64
C ILE A 134 -6.38 -29.16 15.24
N THR A 135 -7.46 -29.10 14.47
CA THR A 135 -7.37 -29.30 13.03
C THR A 135 -6.99 -27.97 12.39
N SER A 136 -5.69 -27.70 12.28
CA SER A 136 -5.21 -26.66 11.37
C SER A 136 -5.28 -27.23 9.95
N ALA A 137 -6.33 -26.88 9.20
CA ALA A 137 -6.13 -26.77 7.76
C ALA A 137 -5.21 -25.55 7.60
N ALA A 138 -3.90 -25.78 7.49
CA ALA A 138 -3.09 -24.81 6.77
C ALA A 138 -3.81 -24.58 5.44
N PRO A 139 -3.91 -23.34 4.92
CA PRO A 139 -4.42 -23.16 3.58
C PRO A 139 -3.46 -23.90 2.64
N GLU A 140 -3.75 -25.16 2.35
CA GLU A 140 -3.05 -25.91 1.33
C GLU A 140 -3.53 -25.37 -0.02
N GLY A 141 -2.58 -25.06 -0.88
CA GLY A 141 -2.89 -24.42 -2.15
C GLY A 141 -1.66 -24.29 -3.02
N ASP A 142 -1.88 -23.97 -4.28
CA ASP A 142 -0.79 -23.83 -5.22
C ASP A 142 0.06 -22.60 -4.87
N CYS A 143 1.37 -22.81 -4.72
CA CYS A 143 2.34 -21.71 -4.67
C CYS A 143 3.07 -21.57 -6.01
N VAL A 144 3.29 -22.67 -6.72
CA VAL A 144 3.87 -22.66 -8.05
C VAL A 144 3.01 -23.49 -8.98
N ARG A 145 2.56 -22.92 -10.10
CA ARG A 145 1.86 -23.66 -11.13
C ARG A 145 2.33 -23.27 -12.53
N SER A 146 2.67 -24.25 -13.36
CA SER A 146 2.81 -24.08 -14.81
C SER A 146 1.55 -24.54 -15.54
N MET A 147 1.14 -23.78 -16.56
CA MET A 147 -0.08 -24.02 -17.33
C MET A 147 0.15 -24.70 -18.68
N LEU A 148 1.35 -24.56 -19.26
CA LEU A 148 1.68 -25.04 -20.60
C LEU A 148 2.87 -26.01 -20.61
N GLY A 149 3.90 -25.72 -19.80
CA GLY A 149 5.15 -26.48 -19.83
C GLY A 149 5.60 -26.94 -18.43
N PRO A 150 6.90 -27.01 -18.16
CA PRO A 150 7.41 -27.53 -16.89
C PRO A 150 7.44 -26.47 -15.79
N VAL A 151 7.69 -26.96 -14.57
CA VAL A 151 8.26 -26.16 -13.48
C VAL A 151 9.69 -26.61 -13.32
N ASN A 152 10.66 -25.71 -13.53
CA ASN A 152 12.09 -26.01 -13.42
C ASN A 152 12.67 -25.30 -12.20
N ILE A 153 13.30 -26.06 -11.31
CA ILE A 153 13.99 -25.56 -10.12
C ILE A 153 15.39 -26.16 -10.11
N TYR A 154 16.44 -25.37 -10.35
CA TYR A 154 17.77 -25.96 -10.56
C TYR A 154 18.95 -25.08 -10.13
N ASN A 155 20.16 -25.66 -10.18
CA ASN A 155 21.39 -25.13 -9.58
C ASN A 155 21.28 -25.12 -8.05
N ASN A 156 21.35 -23.96 -7.39
CA ASN A 156 21.29 -23.82 -5.93
C ASN A 156 20.00 -23.10 -5.49
N ALA A 157 18.94 -23.18 -6.31
CA ALA A 157 17.69 -22.50 -6.04
C ALA A 157 16.97 -23.12 -4.84
N VAL A 158 16.34 -22.28 -4.01
CA VAL A 158 15.59 -22.70 -2.83
C VAL A 158 14.15 -22.27 -2.97
N VAL A 159 13.22 -23.21 -2.84
CA VAL A 159 11.78 -22.95 -2.71
C VAL A 159 11.34 -23.48 -1.36
N ASN A 160 11.04 -22.57 -0.44
CA ASN A 160 10.61 -22.88 0.92
C ASN A 160 9.13 -22.55 1.08
N GLY A 161 8.28 -23.56 0.97
CA GLY A 161 6.84 -23.43 1.14
C GLY A 161 6.24 -24.72 1.70
N PRO A 162 6.42 -25.03 2.99
CA PRO A 162 6.01 -26.31 3.57
C PRO A 162 4.51 -26.57 3.51
N ASP A 163 3.68 -25.56 3.23
CA ASP A 163 2.21 -25.66 3.05
C ASP A 163 1.78 -25.61 1.56
N CYS A 164 2.74 -25.62 0.63
CA CYS A 164 2.51 -25.35 -0.78
C CYS A 164 2.25 -26.61 -1.61
N HIS A 165 1.47 -26.44 -2.68
CA HIS A 165 1.41 -27.36 -3.81
C HIS A 165 2.22 -26.82 -4.99
N ILE A 166 2.86 -27.74 -5.72
CA ILE A 166 3.56 -27.48 -6.98
C ILE A 166 2.83 -28.20 -8.10
N GLY A 167 2.29 -27.44 -9.06
CA GLY A 167 1.62 -27.95 -10.25
C GLY A 167 2.47 -27.77 -11.51
N ALA A 168 2.74 -28.84 -12.25
CA ALA A 168 3.39 -28.76 -13.55
C ALA A 168 2.52 -29.37 -14.65
N ALA A 169 2.27 -28.61 -15.73
CA ALA A 169 1.52 -29.13 -16.89
C ALA A 169 2.21 -30.30 -17.59
N THR A 170 3.54 -30.39 -17.48
CA THR A 170 4.34 -31.48 -18.03
C THR A 170 5.07 -32.22 -16.91
N TYR A 171 6.25 -31.77 -16.52
CA TYR A 171 7.07 -32.38 -15.47
C TYR A 171 7.58 -31.32 -14.49
N LEU A 172 7.93 -31.78 -13.30
CA LEU A 172 8.69 -31.01 -12.32
C LEU A 172 10.17 -31.36 -12.48
N TYR A 173 11.02 -30.38 -12.76
CA TYR A 173 12.46 -30.59 -12.87
C TYR A 173 13.17 -30.03 -11.64
N VAL A 174 13.90 -30.88 -10.92
CA VAL A 174 14.69 -30.48 -9.75
C VAL A 174 16.09 -31.08 -9.83
N CYS A 175 17.11 -30.25 -10.04
CA CYS A 175 18.48 -30.69 -10.30
C CYS A 175 19.55 -29.71 -9.81
N GLY A 176 20.78 -30.20 -9.64
CA GLY A 176 21.83 -29.48 -8.90
C GLY A 176 21.56 -29.52 -7.39
N ASP A 177 22.17 -28.63 -6.62
CA ASP A 177 21.96 -28.49 -5.16
C ASP A 177 20.65 -27.74 -4.82
N ALA A 178 19.63 -27.83 -5.67
CA ALA A 178 18.35 -27.15 -5.48
C ALA A 178 17.58 -27.79 -4.33
N SER A 179 16.87 -26.97 -3.55
CA SER A 179 16.09 -27.43 -2.39
C SER A 179 14.63 -27.00 -2.49
N VAL A 180 13.72 -27.96 -2.35
CA VAL A 180 12.27 -27.73 -2.45
C VAL A 180 11.55 -28.32 -1.24
N SER A 181 10.87 -27.47 -0.48
CA SER A 181 9.94 -27.85 0.57
C SER A 181 8.50 -27.53 0.14
N ALA A 182 7.65 -28.55 0.06
CA ALA A 182 6.24 -28.47 -0.32
C ALA A 182 5.45 -29.69 0.22
N VAL A 183 4.11 -29.62 0.25
CA VAL A 183 3.23 -30.72 0.70
C VAL A 183 2.89 -31.69 -0.42
N LYS A 184 2.69 -31.16 -1.65
CA LYS A 184 2.17 -31.94 -2.78
C LYS A 184 2.77 -31.49 -4.10
N ALA A 185 2.96 -32.44 -5.01
CA ALA A 185 3.29 -32.16 -6.40
C ALA A 185 2.26 -32.82 -7.34
N VAL A 186 1.81 -32.08 -8.36
CA VAL A 186 0.89 -32.57 -9.39
C VAL A 186 1.56 -32.37 -10.74
N VAL A 187 1.79 -33.45 -11.48
CA VAL A 187 2.50 -33.41 -12.77
C VAL A 187 1.71 -34.12 -13.87
N GLY A 188 1.78 -33.58 -15.09
CA GLY A 188 1.16 -34.18 -16.26
C GLY A 188 1.86 -35.44 -16.75
N TYR A 189 3.14 -35.62 -16.43
CA TYR A 189 3.92 -36.77 -16.87
C TYR A 189 3.59 -38.04 -16.07
N PRO A 190 3.69 -39.22 -16.71
CA PRO A 190 3.65 -40.49 -16.00
C PRO A 190 4.80 -40.61 -15.01
N LYS A 191 4.59 -41.41 -13.95
CA LYS A 191 5.58 -41.66 -12.89
C LYS A 191 6.96 -42.07 -13.42
N GLU A 192 7.01 -42.96 -14.41
CA GLU A 192 8.29 -43.45 -14.95
C GLU A 192 9.06 -42.36 -15.71
N SER A 193 8.35 -41.49 -16.43
CA SER A 193 8.96 -40.35 -17.11
C SER A 193 9.41 -39.27 -16.13
N GLN A 194 8.62 -38.99 -15.09
CA GLN A 194 8.93 -37.97 -14.07
C GLN A 194 10.25 -38.25 -13.32
N LYS A 195 10.62 -39.52 -13.12
CA LYS A 195 11.88 -39.90 -12.45
C LYS A 195 13.12 -39.33 -13.14
N ALA A 196 13.12 -39.20 -14.46
CA ALA A 196 14.27 -38.70 -15.22
C ALA A 196 14.55 -37.20 -14.99
N TYR A 197 13.58 -36.47 -14.42
CA TYR A 197 13.65 -35.01 -14.21
C TYR A 197 13.97 -34.61 -12.76
N ILE A 198 14.09 -35.59 -11.86
CA ILE A 198 14.54 -35.37 -10.48
C ILE A 198 15.97 -35.92 -10.36
N CYS A 199 16.97 -35.05 -10.32
CA CYS A 199 18.37 -35.47 -10.21
C CYS A 199 18.70 -35.96 -8.80
N LYS A 200 19.75 -36.78 -8.69
CA LYS A 200 20.24 -37.32 -7.42
C LYS A 200 20.66 -36.25 -6.41
N ASP A 201 21.19 -35.14 -6.90
CA ASP A 201 21.74 -34.06 -6.07
C ASP A 201 20.66 -33.05 -5.62
N GLY A 202 19.49 -33.06 -6.26
CA GLY A 202 18.37 -32.20 -5.91
C GLY A 202 17.68 -32.68 -4.63
N LEU A 203 17.50 -31.78 -3.67
CA LEU A 203 16.84 -32.06 -2.41
C LEU A 203 15.35 -31.70 -2.51
N ILE A 204 14.49 -32.70 -2.39
CA ILE A 204 13.05 -32.51 -2.34
C ILE A 204 12.51 -33.17 -1.08
N ASP A 205 11.86 -32.37 -0.23
CA ASP A 205 11.23 -32.84 1.01
C ASP A 205 9.82 -33.44 0.79
N LEU A 206 9.52 -33.84 -0.45
CA LEU A 206 8.24 -34.42 -0.85
C LEU A 206 8.40 -35.95 -0.96
N PRO A 207 7.72 -36.75 -0.12
CA PRO A 207 7.71 -38.19 -0.32
C PRO A 207 7.00 -38.53 -1.64
N LEU A 208 7.40 -39.61 -2.32
CA LEU A 208 6.75 -40.04 -3.58
C LEU A 208 5.23 -40.23 -3.48
N SER A 209 4.70 -40.51 -2.29
CA SER A 209 3.26 -40.62 -2.01
C SER A 209 2.50 -39.29 -2.17
N SER A 210 3.20 -38.15 -2.10
CA SER A 210 2.64 -36.80 -2.28
C SER A 210 2.55 -36.37 -3.75
N PHE A 211 3.05 -37.20 -4.68
CA PHE A 211 2.97 -36.92 -6.11
C PHE A 211 1.68 -37.47 -6.72
N THR A 212 1.01 -36.64 -7.50
CA THR A 212 -0.06 -37.05 -8.41
C THR A 212 0.44 -36.95 -9.85
N PHE A 213 0.26 -38.01 -10.64
CA PHE A 213 0.81 -38.15 -12.00
C PHE A 213 -0.30 -38.27 -13.03
N ASN A 214 0.00 -37.96 -14.30
CA ASN A 214 -0.97 -37.96 -15.41
C ASN A 214 -2.15 -36.99 -15.21
N GLU A 215 -1.93 -35.93 -14.44
CA GLU A 215 -2.97 -34.94 -14.16
C GLU A 215 -2.79 -33.71 -15.03
N LYS A 216 -3.88 -33.22 -15.62
CA LYS A 216 -3.85 -32.01 -16.42
C LYS A 216 -3.74 -30.79 -15.49
N SER A 217 -2.84 -29.86 -15.82
CA SER A 217 -2.81 -28.58 -15.10
C SER A 217 -4.05 -27.74 -15.43
N VAL A 218 -4.70 -27.22 -14.38
CA VAL A 218 -5.92 -26.42 -14.45
C VAL A 218 -5.63 -25.03 -13.89
N ASP A 219 -6.10 -23.99 -14.59
CA ASP A 219 -5.97 -22.61 -14.13
C ASP A 219 -7.12 -22.30 -13.18
N LEU A 220 -6.85 -22.38 -11.88
CA LEU A 220 -7.84 -22.11 -10.84
C LEU A 220 -8.20 -20.62 -10.74
N LEU A 221 -7.35 -19.71 -11.27
CA LEU A 221 -7.56 -18.27 -11.21
C LEU A 221 -8.22 -17.69 -12.47
N ALA A 222 -8.31 -18.44 -13.56
CA ALA A 222 -8.88 -17.94 -14.82
C ALA A 222 -10.31 -17.40 -14.68
N ALA A 223 -11.12 -18.02 -13.81
CA ALA A 223 -12.50 -17.62 -13.52
C ALA A 223 -12.64 -16.77 -12.25
N ASP A 224 -11.53 -16.46 -11.57
CA ASP A 224 -11.54 -15.63 -10.37
C ASP A 224 -12.08 -14.22 -10.70
N PRO A 225 -13.04 -13.68 -9.93
CA PRO A 225 -13.62 -12.37 -10.19
C PRO A 225 -12.58 -11.25 -10.29
N ARG A 226 -11.47 -11.33 -9.55
CA ARG A 226 -10.37 -10.35 -9.58
C ARG A 226 -9.67 -10.35 -10.93
N ILE A 227 -9.36 -11.55 -11.44
CA ILE A 227 -8.71 -11.73 -12.74
C ILE A 227 -9.64 -11.30 -13.88
N VAL A 228 -10.93 -11.65 -13.79
CA VAL A 228 -11.94 -11.23 -14.76
C VAL A 228 -12.08 -9.70 -14.78
N ALA A 229 -12.08 -9.05 -13.61
CA ALA A 229 -12.17 -7.60 -13.49
C ALA A 229 -10.93 -6.88 -14.06
N ILE A 230 -9.72 -7.36 -13.76
CA ILE A 230 -8.47 -6.82 -14.34
C ILE A 230 -8.51 -6.92 -15.88
N LYS A 231 -8.90 -8.09 -16.40
CA LYS A 231 -9.01 -8.31 -17.85
C LYS A 231 -10.06 -7.41 -18.50
N ALA A 232 -11.21 -7.21 -17.85
CA ALA A 232 -12.25 -6.31 -18.34
C ALA A 232 -11.77 -4.86 -18.37
N ARG A 233 -11.07 -4.41 -17.32
CA ARG A 233 -10.46 -3.08 -17.25
C ARG A 233 -9.43 -2.87 -18.37
N LEU A 234 -8.48 -3.79 -18.54
CA LEU A 234 -7.48 -3.69 -19.61
C LEU A 234 -8.13 -3.64 -21.01
N LYS A 235 -9.24 -4.34 -21.25
CA LYS A 235 -9.96 -4.29 -22.53
C LYS A 235 -10.60 -2.94 -22.82
N VAL A 236 -11.05 -2.19 -21.81
CA VAL A 236 -11.64 -0.86 -22.03
C VAL A 236 -10.58 0.23 -22.20
N MET A 237 -9.33 -0.04 -21.81
CA MET A 237 -8.19 0.87 -21.99
C MET A 237 -7.68 0.95 -23.45
N THR A 238 -8.45 0.48 -24.43
CA THR A 238 -8.14 0.62 -25.86
C THR A 238 -8.26 2.05 -26.37
N SER A 239 -8.98 2.92 -25.65
CA SER A 239 -9.24 4.30 -26.05
C SER A 239 -9.03 5.25 -24.89
N TRP A 240 -8.28 6.31 -25.14
CA TRP A 240 -8.08 7.42 -24.20
C TRP A 240 -9.37 8.22 -24.00
N ALA A 241 -9.81 8.39 -22.74
CA ALA A 241 -11.10 9.00 -22.42
C ALA A 241 -11.11 10.55 -22.45
N TYR A 242 -9.95 11.20 -22.41
CA TYR A 242 -9.85 12.65 -22.18
C TYR A 242 -9.72 13.47 -23.47
N GLY A 243 -9.87 12.84 -24.64
CA GLY A 243 -9.78 13.50 -25.95
C GLY A 243 -8.35 13.89 -26.36
N THR A 244 -8.23 14.56 -27.50
CA THR A 244 -6.94 14.99 -28.08
C THR A 244 -6.71 16.49 -28.01
N GLN A 245 -7.71 17.25 -27.55
CA GLN A 245 -7.64 18.70 -27.34
C GLN A 245 -7.57 19.00 -25.85
N ILE A 246 -6.78 20.01 -25.48
CA ILE A 246 -6.70 20.43 -24.08
C ILE A 246 -8.05 21.01 -23.63
N PRO A 247 -8.53 20.73 -22.40
CA PRO A 247 -9.86 21.18 -21.97
C PRO A 247 -10.04 22.70 -21.90
N LYS A 248 -8.97 23.45 -21.63
CA LYS A 248 -8.99 24.93 -21.63
C LYS A 248 -7.73 25.46 -22.29
N THR A 249 -7.91 26.35 -23.25
CA THR A 249 -6.82 27.08 -23.89
C THR A 249 -6.56 28.41 -23.18
N PRO A 250 -5.34 28.96 -23.29
CA PRO A 250 -5.06 30.34 -22.91
C PRO A 250 -6.01 31.33 -23.60
N LEU A 251 -6.41 32.35 -22.86
CA LEU A 251 -7.18 33.49 -23.33
C LEU A 251 -6.35 34.32 -24.31
N GLN A 252 -7.01 34.86 -25.33
CA GLN A 252 -6.39 35.72 -26.35
C GLN A 252 -7.17 37.05 -26.48
N PRO A 253 -7.17 37.91 -25.45
CA PRO A 253 -7.89 39.16 -25.50
C PRO A 253 -7.35 40.11 -26.57
N THR A 254 -8.21 41.03 -27.02
CA THR A 254 -7.79 42.14 -27.88
C THR A 254 -7.01 43.16 -27.06
N ILE A 255 -5.90 43.67 -27.61
CA ILE A 255 -5.00 44.59 -26.90
C ILE A 255 -4.76 45.80 -27.79
N PRO A 256 -5.58 46.85 -27.68
CA PRO A 256 -5.37 48.11 -28.39
C PRO A 256 -4.16 48.86 -27.82
N THR A 257 -3.51 49.66 -28.65
CA THR A 257 -2.33 50.43 -28.27
C THR A 257 -2.68 51.51 -27.25
N GLY A 258 -1.86 51.61 -26.19
CA GLY A 258 -1.93 52.66 -25.18
C GLY A 258 -0.67 53.51 -25.13
N LYS A 259 -0.60 54.44 -24.19
CA LYS A 259 0.54 55.37 -24.02
C LYS A 259 1.50 54.88 -22.93
N ASP A 260 2.80 54.96 -23.19
CA ASP A 260 3.85 54.60 -22.24
C ASP A 260 3.86 55.53 -21.01
N GLU A 261 4.10 54.96 -19.83
CA GLU A 261 4.17 55.68 -18.56
C GLU A 261 5.28 55.13 -17.66
N SER A 262 5.85 56.01 -16.83
CA SER A 262 6.90 55.66 -15.88
C SER A 262 6.55 56.21 -14.50
N TYR A 263 6.69 55.37 -13.48
CA TYR A 263 6.41 55.70 -12.08
C TYR A 263 7.64 55.37 -11.23
N ALA A 264 8.16 56.38 -10.53
CA ALA A 264 9.34 56.24 -9.67
C ALA A 264 9.07 56.90 -8.31
N GLY A 265 9.23 56.14 -7.21
CA GLY A 265 9.06 56.67 -5.85
C GLY A 265 7.66 57.22 -5.55
N THR A 266 6.61 56.69 -6.17
CA THR A 266 5.27 57.30 -6.12
C THR A 266 4.16 56.30 -5.77
N THR A 267 3.02 56.84 -5.36
CA THR A 267 1.76 56.11 -5.17
C THR A 267 0.72 56.67 -6.14
N VAL A 268 0.23 55.84 -7.07
CA VAL A 268 -0.68 56.29 -8.14
C VAL A 268 -1.83 55.30 -8.35
N SER A 269 -3.01 55.82 -8.71
CA SER A 269 -4.18 55.01 -9.10
C SER A 269 -4.44 55.10 -10.61
N LEU A 270 -4.62 53.95 -11.24
CA LEU A 270 -4.79 53.77 -12.68
C LEU A 270 -6.22 53.32 -13.00
N SER A 271 -6.89 54.08 -13.87
CA SER A 271 -8.27 53.83 -14.30
C SER A 271 -8.39 52.66 -15.27
N ALA A 272 -9.40 51.81 -15.07
CA ALA A 272 -9.70 50.70 -15.98
C ALA A 272 -10.14 51.13 -17.39
N SER A 273 -10.65 52.36 -17.56
CA SER A 273 -11.10 52.87 -18.87
C SER A 273 -9.96 53.36 -19.78
N ARG A 274 -8.72 53.43 -19.25
CA ARG A 274 -7.58 53.98 -19.96
C ARG A 274 -6.74 52.87 -20.61
N LEU A 275 -6.21 53.15 -21.79
CA LEU A 275 -5.29 52.26 -22.49
C LEU A 275 -3.84 52.61 -22.12
N TYR A 276 -3.11 51.63 -21.60
CA TYR A 276 -1.71 51.78 -21.17
C TYR A 276 -0.75 51.18 -22.20
N GLY A 277 0.40 51.83 -22.38
CA GLY A 277 1.52 51.35 -23.19
C GLY A 277 2.46 50.48 -22.36
N THR A 278 3.75 50.75 -22.47
CA THR A 278 4.80 50.23 -21.58
C THR A 278 4.72 50.94 -20.22
N LEU A 279 4.81 50.17 -19.15
CA LEU A 279 4.86 50.65 -17.78
C LEU A 279 6.22 50.36 -17.17
N ALA A 280 6.99 51.40 -16.86
CA ALA A 280 8.21 51.30 -16.07
C ALA A 280 7.92 51.70 -14.62
N ILE A 281 8.11 50.79 -13.66
CA ILE A 281 7.74 50.98 -12.26
C ILE A 281 8.97 50.74 -11.38
N SER A 282 9.32 51.75 -10.59
CA SER A 282 10.44 51.67 -9.66
C SER A 282 10.07 52.22 -8.29
N ASN A 283 10.31 51.45 -7.22
CA ASN A 283 10.07 51.88 -5.84
C ASN A 283 8.68 52.50 -5.61
N SER A 284 7.63 51.93 -6.22
CA SER A 284 6.31 52.57 -6.31
C SER A 284 5.16 51.65 -5.92
N THR A 285 4.04 52.26 -5.49
CA THR A 285 2.75 51.59 -5.30
C THR A 285 1.77 52.00 -6.40
N VAL A 286 1.26 51.05 -7.18
CA VAL A 286 0.37 51.33 -8.33
C VAL A 286 -0.95 50.57 -8.14
N ALA A 287 -2.06 51.29 -8.05
CA ALA A 287 -3.38 50.70 -7.83
C ALA A 287 -4.23 50.73 -9.10
N PHE A 288 -4.54 49.58 -9.68
CA PHE A 288 -5.48 49.46 -10.78
C PHE A 288 -6.90 49.32 -10.24
N THR A 289 -7.79 50.27 -10.57
CA THR A 289 -9.16 50.28 -10.01
C THR A 289 -9.99 49.08 -10.46
N GLY A 290 -9.71 48.54 -11.64
CA GLY A 290 -10.52 47.49 -12.26
C GLY A 290 -11.87 48.02 -12.74
N THR A 291 -12.65 47.13 -13.36
CA THR A 291 -14.02 47.43 -13.82
C THR A 291 -15.05 47.29 -12.69
N GLY A 292 -14.63 46.74 -11.55
CA GLY A 292 -15.49 46.42 -10.41
C GLY A 292 -16.28 45.12 -10.58
N VAL A 293 -16.17 44.47 -11.74
CA VAL A 293 -16.90 43.23 -12.09
C VAL A 293 -15.90 42.15 -12.50
N ALA A 294 -16.12 40.91 -12.08
CA ALA A 294 -15.29 39.79 -12.48
C ALA A 294 -15.39 39.54 -13.99
N ASP A 295 -14.25 39.36 -14.67
CA ASP A 295 -14.17 39.05 -16.10
C ASP A 295 -13.26 37.84 -16.31
N PRO A 296 -13.76 36.60 -16.09
CA PRO A 296 -12.95 35.38 -16.16
C PRO A 296 -12.52 35.01 -17.59
N ASP A 297 -13.23 35.51 -18.60
CA ASP A 297 -12.98 35.22 -20.01
C ASP A 297 -12.29 36.38 -20.75
N CYS A 298 -12.00 37.47 -20.03
CA CYS A 298 -11.31 38.65 -20.54
C CYS A 298 -12.00 39.28 -21.76
N LEU A 299 -13.32 39.45 -21.69
CA LEU A 299 -14.12 40.06 -22.76
C LEU A 299 -13.99 41.59 -22.79
N ALA A 300 -13.78 42.23 -21.64
CA ALA A 300 -13.65 43.68 -21.50
C ALA A 300 -12.46 44.05 -20.60
N PRO A 301 -11.22 43.75 -21.03
CA PRO A 301 -10.04 43.92 -20.20
C PRO A 301 -9.61 45.38 -20.04
N THR A 302 -9.00 45.71 -18.90
CA THR A 302 -8.07 46.84 -18.80
C THR A 302 -6.78 46.45 -19.53
N THR A 303 -6.32 47.27 -20.47
CA THR A 303 -5.26 46.85 -21.41
C THR A 303 -3.95 47.58 -21.17
N ILE A 304 -2.87 46.80 -21.09
CA ILE A 304 -1.48 47.26 -21.05
C ILE A 304 -0.81 46.69 -22.31
N SER A 305 -0.72 47.49 -23.35
CA SER A 305 -0.24 47.05 -24.67
C SER A 305 1.27 46.81 -24.75
N GLY A 306 2.05 47.48 -23.90
CA GLY A 306 3.50 47.36 -23.86
C GLY A 306 4.02 46.45 -22.74
N ASN A 307 5.30 46.62 -22.41
CA ASN A 307 5.98 45.81 -21.39
C ASN A 307 5.72 46.36 -19.98
N ILE A 308 5.85 45.52 -18.96
CA ILE A 308 5.89 45.96 -17.57
C ILE A 308 7.31 45.70 -17.06
N ILE A 309 8.06 46.77 -16.80
CA ILE A 309 9.46 46.71 -16.36
C ILE A 309 9.53 47.16 -14.90
N LEU A 310 10.01 46.27 -14.04
CA LEU A 310 9.96 46.43 -12.58
C LEU A 310 11.38 46.49 -12.00
N SER A 311 11.66 47.49 -11.16
CA SER A 311 12.92 47.62 -10.43
C SER A 311 12.71 48.12 -8.99
N GLY A 312 13.61 47.79 -8.07
CA GLY A 312 13.45 48.17 -6.66
C GLY A 312 12.26 47.48 -5.99
N ILE A 313 11.58 48.16 -5.04
CA ILE A 313 10.48 47.58 -4.26
C ILE A 313 9.13 48.09 -4.78
N ASN A 314 8.30 47.22 -5.35
CA ASN A 314 7.04 47.61 -5.96
C ASN A 314 5.83 46.87 -5.37
N ARG A 315 4.70 47.56 -5.33
CA ARG A 315 3.40 46.94 -4.97
C ARG A 315 2.33 47.37 -5.97
N LEU A 316 1.79 46.41 -6.70
CA LEU A 316 0.70 46.62 -7.63
C LEU A 316 -0.58 46.02 -7.04
N THR A 317 -1.65 46.79 -6.94
CA THR A 317 -2.96 46.30 -6.44
C THR A 317 -4.01 46.29 -7.54
N PHE A 318 -4.91 45.30 -7.52
CA PHE A 318 -5.88 45.07 -8.59
C PHE A 318 -7.30 44.93 -8.07
N GLY A 319 -8.21 45.77 -8.55
CA GLY A 319 -9.65 45.59 -8.39
C GLY A 319 -10.23 44.49 -9.28
N SER A 320 -11.51 44.15 -9.09
CA SER A 320 -12.17 43.12 -9.91
C SER A 320 -12.16 43.48 -11.40
N GLY A 321 -11.82 42.51 -12.24
CA GLY A 321 -11.75 42.66 -13.69
C GLY A 321 -10.72 41.75 -14.35
N CYS A 322 -10.60 41.87 -15.67
CA CYS A 322 -9.48 41.30 -16.42
C CYS A 322 -8.46 42.38 -16.77
N TYR A 323 -7.18 42.01 -16.73
CA TYR A 323 -6.06 42.82 -17.18
C TYR A 323 -5.31 42.08 -18.29
N ALA A 324 -5.34 42.66 -19.50
CA ALA A 324 -4.69 42.10 -20.67
C ALA A 324 -3.35 42.80 -20.93
N ILE A 325 -2.26 42.03 -20.91
CA ILE A 325 -0.88 42.50 -21.03
C ILE A 325 -0.29 41.99 -22.35
N GLY A 326 0.02 42.92 -23.25
CA GLY A 326 0.47 42.64 -24.61
C GLY A 326 1.97 42.38 -24.71
N GLY A 327 2.76 43.05 -23.88
CA GLY A 327 4.21 42.84 -23.77
C GLY A 327 4.58 41.78 -22.73
N TYR A 328 5.85 41.79 -22.34
CA TYR A 328 6.39 40.91 -21.30
C TYR A 328 6.42 41.61 -19.93
N ILE A 329 6.43 40.83 -18.85
CA ILE A 329 6.87 41.30 -17.52
C ILE A 329 8.35 41.03 -17.39
N LEU A 330 9.13 42.03 -17.00
CA LEU A 330 10.52 41.89 -16.60
C LEU A 330 10.71 42.41 -15.17
N ASN A 331 11.00 41.51 -14.24
CA ASN A 331 11.43 41.86 -12.88
C ASN A 331 12.96 41.83 -12.83
N GLN A 332 13.56 43.02 -12.73
CA GLN A 332 15.02 43.19 -12.81
C GLN A 332 15.73 42.62 -11.59
N ASP A 333 17.04 42.39 -11.73
CA ASP A 333 17.89 41.87 -10.66
C ASP A 333 17.77 42.71 -9.38
N GLY A 334 17.58 42.03 -8.24
CA GLY A 334 17.39 42.66 -6.93
C GLY A 334 16.01 43.28 -6.69
N ALA A 335 15.09 43.27 -7.67
CA ALA A 335 13.75 43.81 -7.47
C ALA A 335 12.91 42.91 -6.53
N SER A 336 11.97 43.53 -5.82
CA SER A 336 10.97 42.86 -5.00
C SER A 336 9.60 43.43 -5.33
N THR A 337 8.83 42.69 -6.12
CA THR A 337 7.54 43.16 -6.63
C THR A 337 6.40 42.24 -6.20
N ARG A 338 5.30 42.85 -5.75
CA ARG A 338 4.06 42.14 -5.40
C ARG A 338 2.89 42.60 -6.26
N PHE A 339 2.10 41.64 -6.73
CA PHE A 339 0.82 41.84 -7.42
C PHE A 339 -0.30 41.31 -6.50
N ASP A 340 -1.00 42.20 -5.81
CA ASP A 340 -2.02 41.84 -4.82
C ASP A 340 -3.43 42.14 -5.35
N PRO A 341 -4.37 41.17 -5.36
CA PRO A 341 -5.78 41.51 -5.55
C PRO A 341 -6.29 42.31 -4.34
N LEU A 342 -7.19 43.25 -4.56
CA LEU A 342 -7.90 43.89 -3.46
C LEU A 342 -8.76 42.84 -2.72
N PRO A 343 -9.04 43.01 -1.41
CA PRO A 343 -9.87 42.07 -0.67
C PRO A 343 -11.23 41.82 -1.35
N GLY A 344 -11.54 40.56 -1.61
CA GLY A 344 -12.77 40.15 -2.31
C GLY A 344 -12.78 40.38 -3.83
N ALA A 345 -11.72 40.96 -4.40
CA ALA A 345 -11.63 41.18 -5.84
C ALA A 345 -11.42 39.86 -6.59
N ARG A 346 -12.06 39.75 -7.76
CA ARG A 346 -11.87 38.63 -8.70
C ARG A 346 -11.08 39.14 -9.90
N VAL A 347 -9.80 38.77 -9.94
CA VAL A 347 -8.84 39.27 -10.93
C VAL A 347 -8.46 38.17 -11.91
N THR A 348 -8.47 38.50 -13.19
CA THR A 348 -7.89 37.68 -14.27
C THR A 348 -6.72 38.43 -14.89
N LEU A 349 -5.55 37.79 -14.95
CA LEU A 349 -4.39 38.31 -15.66
C LEU A 349 -4.17 37.50 -16.95
N ALA A 350 -4.19 38.17 -18.09
CA ALA A 350 -3.97 37.57 -19.40
C ALA A 350 -2.73 38.15 -20.07
N PHE A 351 -1.71 37.33 -20.30
CA PHE A 351 -0.42 37.70 -20.87
C PHE A 351 -0.27 37.13 -22.28
N LYS A 352 0.11 37.98 -23.24
CA LYS A 352 0.44 37.52 -24.60
C LYS A 352 1.87 37.05 -24.77
N GLN A 353 2.80 37.59 -24.00
CA GLN A 353 4.21 37.20 -24.05
C GLN A 353 4.61 36.51 -22.74
N TYR A 354 5.87 36.64 -22.36
CA TYR A 354 6.48 35.91 -21.26
C TYR A 354 6.56 36.74 -19.96
N ILE A 355 6.71 36.04 -18.85
CA ILE A 355 7.17 36.60 -17.57
C ILE A 355 8.63 36.20 -17.40
N ASP A 356 9.49 37.18 -17.16
CA ASP A 356 10.91 36.98 -16.86
C ASP A 356 11.24 37.54 -15.47
N ASN A 357 11.37 36.65 -14.49
CA ASN A 357 11.90 36.96 -13.17
C ASN A 357 13.39 36.60 -13.12
N ARG A 358 14.24 37.62 -12.98
CA ARG A 358 15.69 37.42 -12.88
C ARG A 358 16.09 37.04 -11.45
N ALA A 359 17.26 37.46 -10.98
CA ALA A 359 17.69 37.24 -9.60
C ALA A 359 16.91 38.17 -8.64
N ALA A 360 15.61 37.95 -8.51
CA ALA A 360 14.66 38.87 -7.92
C ALA A 360 13.46 38.15 -7.27
N ASN A 361 12.65 38.88 -6.51
CA ASN A 361 11.42 38.39 -5.88
C ASN A 361 10.20 38.94 -6.62
N LEU A 362 9.36 38.07 -7.16
CA LEU A 362 8.10 38.43 -7.80
C LEU A 362 6.98 37.55 -7.23
N SER A 363 5.94 38.16 -6.67
CA SER A 363 4.78 37.41 -6.18
C SER A 363 3.48 37.93 -6.74
N PHE A 364 2.58 37.00 -7.04
CA PHE A 364 1.19 37.25 -7.39
C PHE A 364 0.29 36.64 -6.32
N GLY A 365 -0.70 37.38 -5.84
CA GLY A 365 -1.76 36.85 -4.98
C GLY A 365 -2.70 35.90 -5.73
N SER A 366 -3.76 35.45 -5.06
CA SER A 366 -4.73 34.52 -5.65
C SER A 366 -5.54 35.17 -6.77
N MET A 367 -5.37 34.69 -8.00
CA MET A 367 -5.95 35.25 -9.23
C MET A 367 -6.10 34.16 -10.30
N THR A 368 -6.87 34.41 -11.36
CA THR A 368 -6.85 33.56 -12.56
C THR A 368 -5.74 34.02 -13.50
N PHE A 369 -4.92 33.09 -13.98
CA PHE A 369 -3.80 33.36 -14.87
C PHE A 369 -4.00 32.71 -16.23
N SER A 370 -3.76 33.49 -17.28
CA SER A 370 -3.70 33.00 -18.66
C SER A 370 -2.44 33.53 -19.32
N LEU A 371 -1.47 32.66 -19.59
CA LEU A 371 -0.14 32.99 -20.06
C LEU A 371 0.08 32.33 -21.41
N LEU A 372 0.17 33.12 -22.49
CA LEU A 372 0.43 32.59 -23.82
C LEU A 372 1.93 32.32 -24.03
N GLY A 373 2.82 33.14 -23.46
CA GLY A 373 4.27 32.95 -23.49
C GLY A 373 4.83 32.28 -22.23
N ASP A 374 6.15 32.15 -22.19
CA ASP A 374 6.85 31.41 -21.13
C ASP A 374 6.75 32.08 -19.75
N VAL A 375 6.77 31.28 -18.69
CA VAL A 375 7.09 31.75 -17.33
C VAL A 375 8.53 31.37 -17.02
N ARG A 376 9.40 32.34 -16.78
CA ARG A 376 10.84 32.13 -16.58
C ARG A 376 11.30 32.65 -15.22
N ASN A 377 11.94 31.77 -14.45
CA ASN A 377 12.61 32.04 -13.19
C ASN A 377 14.03 31.45 -13.21
N ALA A 378 14.87 31.95 -14.11
CA ALA A 378 16.10 31.25 -14.52
C ALA A 378 17.32 31.50 -13.61
N TYR A 379 17.35 32.62 -12.86
CA TYR A 379 18.58 33.15 -12.24
C TYR A 379 18.54 33.22 -10.70
N GLY A 380 18.06 32.16 -10.04
CA GLY A 380 18.04 32.10 -8.57
C GLY A 380 16.97 32.98 -7.90
N GLY A 381 16.05 33.54 -8.68
CA GLY A 381 14.94 34.34 -8.17
C GLY A 381 13.87 33.52 -7.45
N THR A 382 12.97 34.22 -6.75
CA THR A 382 11.76 33.64 -6.17
C THR A 382 10.55 34.17 -6.93
N LEU A 383 9.81 33.28 -7.59
CA LEU A 383 8.57 33.60 -8.29
C LEU A 383 7.42 32.81 -7.66
N THR A 384 6.42 33.49 -7.12
CA THR A 384 5.26 32.82 -6.50
C THR A 384 3.94 33.28 -7.09
N PHE A 385 3.02 32.34 -7.28
CA PHE A 385 1.64 32.59 -7.65
C PHE A 385 0.74 32.04 -6.56
N GLY A 386 -0.24 32.82 -6.10
CA GLY A 386 -1.28 32.35 -5.19
C GLY A 386 -2.31 31.47 -5.91
N ASP A 387 -3.37 31.10 -5.20
CA ASP A 387 -4.39 30.18 -5.71
C ASP A 387 -5.15 30.71 -6.93
N GLY A 388 -5.55 29.82 -7.83
CA GLY A 388 -6.44 30.14 -8.95
C GLY A 388 -6.28 29.20 -10.13
N SER A 389 -6.99 29.47 -11.22
CA SER A 389 -6.85 28.66 -12.43
C SER A 389 -5.70 29.18 -13.29
N PHE A 390 -4.85 28.27 -13.77
CA PHE A 390 -3.68 28.57 -14.57
C PHE A 390 -3.80 27.98 -15.97
N ARG A 391 -3.69 28.82 -17.00
CA ARG A 391 -3.68 28.40 -18.41
C ARG A 391 -2.36 28.83 -19.04
N PHE A 392 -1.54 27.88 -19.48
CA PHE A 392 -0.24 28.12 -20.08
C PHE A 392 -0.27 27.67 -21.55
N GLY A 393 0.19 28.54 -22.45
CA GLY A 393 0.35 28.26 -23.88
C GLY A 393 1.79 27.97 -24.30
N ALA A 394 2.74 28.14 -23.38
CA ALA A 394 4.16 27.91 -23.60
C ALA A 394 4.81 27.37 -22.30
N GLY A 395 6.14 27.43 -22.20
CA GLY A 395 6.89 26.72 -21.17
C GLY A 395 6.86 27.36 -19.78
N ILE A 396 7.06 26.52 -18.76
CA ILE A 396 7.32 26.93 -17.38
C ILE A 396 8.76 26.54 -17.07
N ILE A 397 9.63 27.51 -16.85
CA ILE A 397 11.08 27.31 -16.77
C ILE A 397 11.59 27.85 -15.45
N ASN A 398 12.12 26.97 -14.61
CA ASN A 398 12.81 27.32 -13.37
C ASN A 398 14.27 26.86 -13.45
N GLY A 399 15.21 27.78 -13.25
CA GLY A 399 16.64 27.49 -13.29
C GLY A 399 17.13 26.99 -11.94
N THR A 400 17.84 27.86 -11.22
CA THR A 400 18.36 27.62 -9.87
C THR A 400 17.46 28.19 -8.76
N GLY A 401 16.36 28.85 -9.11
CA GLY A 401 15.50 29.59 -8.18
C GLY A 401 14.36 28.76 -7.57
N THR A 402 13.43 29.47 -6.93
CA THR A 402 12.19 28.89 -6.37
C THR A 402 10.99 29.40 -7.16
N LEU A 403 10.24 28.48 -7.77
CA LEU A 403 8.98 28.76 -8.45
C LEU A 403 7.83 28.04 -7.75
N SER A 404 6.79 28.74 -7.33
CA SER A 404 5.60 28.10 -6.75
C SER A 404 4.29 28.61 -7.32
N PHE A 405 3.33 27.70 -7.44
CA PHE A 405 1.95 27.97 -7.79
C PHE A 405 1.04 27.44 -6.67
N GLY A 406 0.05 28.24 -6.24
CA GLY A 406 -0.96 27.86 -5.25
C GLY A 406 -2.01 26.91 -5.83
N ASP A 407 -3.06 26.62 -5.06
CA ASP A 407 -4.06 25.63 -5.43
C ASP A 407 -4.90 26.07 -6.64
N GLY A 408 -5.21 25.12 -7.53
CA GLY A 408 -6.15 25.31 -8.62
C GLY A 408 -5.87 24.43 -9.84
N ALA A 409 -6.66 24.60 -10.89
CA ALA A 409 -6.54 23.78 -12.10
C ALA A 409 -5.47 24.32 -13.04
N TYR A 410 -4.61 23.43 -13.53
CA TYR A 410 -3.48 23.73 -14.41
C TYR A 410 -3.69 23.15 -15.81
N TYR A 411 -3.61 24.01 -16.82
CA TYR A 411 -3.75 23.64 -18.22
C TYR A 411 -2.49 24.07 -18.98
N VAL A 412 -1.64 23.13 -19.36
CA VAL A 412 -0.41 23.38 -20.11
C VAL A 412 -0.57 22.87 -21.54
N ALA A 413 -0.79 23.80 -22.47
CA ALA A 413 -1.05 23.54 -23.88
C ALA A 413 0.24 23.68 -24.70
N GLY A 414 0.87 22.56 -25.07
CA GLY A 414 2.05 22.52 -25.94
C GLY A 414 3.37 22.97 -25.31
N GLY A 415 3.33 23.62 -24.14
CA GLY A 415 4.50 24.06 -23.40
C GLY A 415 5.17 22.96 -22.56
N SER A 416 6.48 23.06 -22.36
CA SER A 416 7.22 22.16 -21.46
C SER A 416 7.44 22.77 -20.08
N ILE A 417 7.40 21.93 -19.05
CA ILE A 417 7.75 22.28 -17.67
C ILE A 417 9.18 21.82 -17.43
N ILE A 418 10.08 22.76 -17.17
CA ILE A 418 11.52 22.51 -17.07
C ILE A 418 12.02 23.06 -15.75
N ASN A 419 12.60 22.19 -14.93
CA ASN A 419 13.27 22.54 -13.69
C ASN A 419 14.76 22.16 -13.75
N GLY A 420 15.63 23.12 -13.45
CA GLY A 420 17.08 22.93 -13.33
C GLY A 420 17.46 22.35 -11.97
N THR A 421 18.31 23.09 -11.24
CA THR A 421 18.74 22.73 -9.88
C THR A 421 17.87 23.37 -8.79
N GLY A 422 16.91 24.22 -9.19
CA GLY A 422 16.00 24.92 -8.29
C GLY A 422 14.85 24.05 -7.78
N SER A 423 13.91 24.70 -7.10
CA SER A 423 12.67 24.08 -6.62
C SER A 423 11.44 24.61 -7.35
N MET A 424 10.58 23.70 -7.82
CA MET A 424 9.30 24.03 -8.42
C MET A 424 8.17 23.32 -7.67
N THR A 425 7.15 24.07 -7.24
CA THR A 425 6.00 23.51 -6.51
C THR A 425 4.69 23.92 -7.16
N PHE A 426 3.78 22.97 -7.34
CA PHE A 426 2.40 23.18 -7.73
C PHE A 426 1.49 22.74 -6.57
N GLY A 427 0.55 23.59 -6.17
CA GLY A 427 -0.49 23.26 -5.20
C GLY A 427 -1.47 22.19 -5.69
N ASN A 428 -2.50 21.92 -4.89
CA ASN A 428 -3.53 20.95 -5.21
C ASN A 428 -4.37 21.39 -6.41
N GLY A 429 -4.76 20.43 -7.24
CA GLY A 429 -5.69 20.65 -8.32
C GLY A 429 -5.39 19.78 -9.53
N VAL A 430 -6.31 19.83 -10.49
CA VAL A 430 -6.24 18.98 -11.68
C VAL A 430 -5.17 19.50 -12.64
N PHE A 431 -4.32 18.60 -13.13
CA PHE A 431 -3.20 18.90 -14.00
C PHE A 431 -3.41 18.33 -15.40
N TYR A 432 -3.37 19.18 -16.43
CA TYR A 432 -3.44 18.78 -17.83
C TYR A 432 -2.17 19.22 -18.56
N LEU A 433 -1.39 18.26 -19.07
CA LEU A 433 -0.24 18.50 -19.94
C LEU A 433 -0.52 17.93 -21.34
N TRP A 434 -0.62 18.80 -22.34
CA TRP A 434 -1.04 18.43 -23.69
C TRP A 434 0.08 18.70 -24.69
N GLY A 435 0.72 17.67 -25.22
CA GLY A 435 1.79 17.74 -26.22
C GLY A 435 3.12 18.31 -25.71
N GLY A 436 3.17 18.79 -24.47
CA GLY A 436 4.37 19.26 -23.78
C GLY A 436 5.10 18.14 -23.03
N SER A 437 6.29 18.44 -22.49
CA SER A 437 7.05 17.51 -21.65
C SER A 437 7.31 18.09 -20.27
N LEU A 438 7.47 17.22 -19.26
CA LEU A 438 7.95 17.60 -17.93
C LEU A 438 9.39 17.10 -17.79
N ALA A 439 10.31 17.99 -17.44
CA ALA A 439 11.72 17.65 -17.25
C ALA A 439 12.25 18.26 -15.96
N ASN A 440 12.51 17.41 -14.96
CA ASN A 440 13.43 17.76 -13.87
C ASN A 440 14.84 17.40 -14.33
N SER A 441 15.48 18.36 -15.01
CA SER A 441 16.64 18.10 -15.87
C SER A 441 17.97 18.00 -15.13
N SER A 442 17.99 18.27 -13.83
CA SER A 442 19.20 18.22 -13.00
C SER A 442 18.86 17.68 -11.60
N THR A 443 19.52 18.18 -10.55
CA THR A 443 19.36 17.78 -9.14
C THR A 443 18.30 18.59 -8.40
N GLY A 444 17.43 19.31 -9.11
CA GLY A 444 16.38 20.12 -8.49
C GLY A 444 15.22 19.28 -7.97
N SER A 445 14.24 19.96 -7.38
CA SER A 445 13.00 19.34 -6.88
C SER A 445 11.77 19.85 -7.61
N VAL A 446 10.88 18.96 -8.03
CA VAL A 446 9.55 19.29 -8.54
C VAL A 446 8.50 18.56 -7.71
N THR A 447 7.57 19.32 -7.13
CA THR A 447 6.50 18.76 -6.28
C THR A 447 5.14 19.21 -6.79
N PHE A 448 4.23 18.26 -6.96
CA PHE A 448 2.81 18.51 -7.23
C PHE A 448 1.97 18.13 -6.02
N GLY A 449 0.96 18.95 -5.71
CA GLY A 449 -0.07 18.61 -4.74
C GLY A 449 -1.01 17.51 -5.24
N ASN A 450 -2.12 17.32 -4.55
CA ASN A 450 -3.10 16.28 -4.87
C ASN A 450 -4.00 16.72 -6.04
N GLY A 451 -4.33 15.79 -6.94
CA GLY A 451 -5.24 16.02 -8.05
C GLY A 451 -5.14 14.98 -9.17
N GLY A 452 -6.06 15.03 -10.12
CA GLY A 452 -5.96 14.20 -11.33
C GLY A 452 -4.87 14.73 -12.26
N PHE A 453 -3.98 13.86 -12.73
CA PHE A 453 -2.91 14.18 -13.67
C PHE A 453 -3.16 13.53 -15.02
N TYR A 454 -3.25 14.35 -16.07
CA TYR A 454 -3.58 13.91 -17.42
C TYR A 454 -2.48 14.35 -18.40
N PHE A 455 -1.72 13.38 -18.89
CA PHE A 455 -0.61 13.59 -19.82
C PHE A 455 -0.99 13.05 -21.20
N TYR A 456 -1.21 13.96 -22.15
CA TYR A 456 -1.49 13.61 -23.53
C TYR A 456 -0.24 13.85 -24.40
N GLY A 457 0.45 12.77 -24.75
CA GLY A 457 1.75 12.83 -25.41
C GLY A 457 2.85 13.43 -24.53
N GLY A 458 4.07 13.49 -25.09
CA GLY A 458 5.25 14.03 -24.41
C GLY A 458 5.87 13.07 -23.37
N THR A 459 6.95 13.52 -22.73
CA THR A 459 7.71 12.70 -21.78
C THR A 459 7.80 13.39 -20.43
N VAL A 460 7.60 12.61 -19.36
CA VAL A 460 7.93 12.99 -17.99
C VAL A 460 9.31 12.41 -17.68
N THR A 461 10.30 13.28 -17.45
CA THR A 461 11.69 12.89 -17.20
C THR A 461 12.15 13.41 -15.85
N ASN A 462 12.72 12.52 -15.04
CA ASN A 462 13.48 12.90 -13.85
C ASN A 462 14.92 12.39 -14.00
N VAL A 463 15.91 13.29 -13.93
CA VAL A 463 17.30 12.96 -14.23
C VAL A 463 18.08 12.54 -12.99
N LYS A 464 18.32 13.47 -12.05
CA LYS A 464 19.04 13.24 -10.79
C LYS A 464 18.43 14.02 -9.62
N GLY A 465 17.17 14.41 -9.78
CA GLY A 465 16.47 15.25 -8.82
C GLY A 465 15.32 14.51 -8.14
N HIS A 466 14.55 15.26 -7.38
CA HIS A 466 13.38 14.75 -6.67
C HIS A 466 12.11 15.13 -7.43
N LEU A 467 11.29 14.16 -7.80
CA LEU A 467 10.00 14.38 -8.43
C LEU A 467 8.90 13.75 -7.56
N THR A 468 8.03 14.58 -7.01
CA THR A 468 6.94 14.12 -6.14
C THR A 468 5.62 14.49 -6.77
N PHE A 469 4.80 13.48 -7.04
CA PHE A 469 3.38 13.67 -7.31
C PHE A 469 2.57 13.36 -6.05
N GLY A 470 1.61 14.22 -5.71
CA GLY A 470 0.61 13.95 -4.69
C GLY A 470 -0.36 12.83 -5.09
N ASP A 471 -1.51 12.76 -4.44
CA ASP A 471 -2.52 11.73 -4.74
C ASP A 471 -3.16 12.01 -6.12
N GLY A 472 -3.28 10.95 -6.94
CA GLY A 472 -3.80 10.92 -8.31
C GLY A 472 -5.33 10.90 -8.42
N PRO A 473 -5.88 10.49 -9.58
CA PRO A 473 -5.36 9.51 -10.56
C PRO A 473 -4.31 10.06 -11.53
N PHE A 474 -3.58 9.16 -12.20
CA PHE A 474 -2.56 9.45 -13.19
C PHE A 474 -2.85 8.78 -14.52
N GLU A 475 -2.97 9.56 -15.59
CA GLU A 475 -3.36 9.05 -16.89
C GLU A 475 -2.32 9.48 -17.93
N PHE A 476 -1.79 8.52 -18.70
CA PHE A 476 -0.81 8.74 -19.75
C PHE A 476 -1.32 8.22 -21.10
N SER A 477 -1.37 9.09 -22.11
CA SER A 477 -1.75 8.73 -23.48
C SER A 477 -0.57 8.86 -24.42
N GLY A 478 0.00 7.75 -24.88
CA GLY A 478 1.14 7.72 -25.82
C GLY A 478 2.42 8.42 -25.34
N GLY A 479 2.43 9.00 -24.14
CA GLY A 479 3.59 9.63 -23.52
C GLY A 479 4.56 8.62 -22.93
N SER A 480 5.71 9.09 -22.46
CA SER A 480 6.69 8.23 -21.77
C SER A 480 7.02 8.74 -20.37
N LEU A 481 7.34 7.83 -19.47
CA LEU A 481 7.86 8.13 -18.13
C LEU A 481 9.30 7.61 -18.05
N ALA A 482 10.27 8.50 -17.86
CA ALA A 482 11.69 8.19 -17.86
C ALA A 482 12.36 8.66 -16.56
N LEU A 483 12.50 7.75 -15.61
CA LEU A 483 13.18 7.97 -14.34
C LEU A 483 14.61 7.46 -14.47
N ASN A 484 15.59 8.36 -14.48
CA ASN A 484 16.98 8.04 -14.81
C ASN A 484 17.83 7.76 -13.56
N PRO A 485 19.01 7.13 -13.73
CA PRO A 485 19.90 6.81 -12.61
C PRO A 485 20.23 8.02 -11.73
N GLY A 486 20.02 7.84 -10.42
CA GLY A 486 20.23 8.88 -9.41
C GLY A 486 19.01 9.78 -9.16
N SER A 487 17.86 9.54 -9.81
CA SER A 487 16.62 10.26 -9.53
C SER A 487 15.78 9.61 -8.44
N ASP A 488 15.14 10.39 -7.58
CA ASP A 488 14.11 9.92 -6.65
C ASP A 488 12.73 10.36 -7.12
N THR A 489 11.79 9.42 -7.21
CA THR A 489 10.42 9.70 -7.66
C THR A 489 9.38 9.06 -6.76
N THR A 490 8.37 9.83 -6.37
CA THR A 490 7.25 9.37 -5.55
C THR A 490 5.93 9.67 -6.25
N PHE A 491 5.05 8.69 -6.32
CA PHE A 491 3.65 8.85 -6.70
C PHE A 491 2.78 8.57 -5.48
N GLY A 492 1.87 9.50 -5.14
CA GLY A 492 0.91 9.31 -4.04
C GLY A 492 -0.13 8.22 -4.31
N PHE A 493 -1.23 8.24 -3.55
CA PHE A 493 -2.34 7.31 -3.74
C PHE A 493 -2.99 7.47 -5.12
N GLY A 494 -3.53 6.38 -5.65
CA GLY A 494 -4.39 6.44 -6.83
C GLY A 494 -3.92 5.57 -7.98
N ASP A 495 -4.84 5.39 -8.93
CA ASP A 495 -4.59 4.60 -10.12
C ASP A 495 -3.64 5.32 -11.08
N MET A 496 -2.76 4.56 -11.73
CA MET A 496 -1.98 5.05 -12.84
C MET A 496 -2.19 4.18 -14.07
N ASN A 497 -2.60 4.81 -15.16
CA ASN A 497 -3.07 4.17 -16.37
C ASN A 497 -2.25 4.64 -17.58
N PHE A 498 -1.71 3.69 -18.34
CA PHE A 498 -0.93 3.93 -19.55
C PHE A 498 -1.67 3.36 -20.76
N TYR A 499 -2.12 4.26 -21.63
CA TYR A 499 -2.79 3.96 -22.90
C TYR A 499 -1.74 4.05 -24.01
N GLY A 500 -0.88 3.02 -24.06
CA GLY A 500 0.36 3.02 -24.85
C GLY A 500 1.53 3.74 -24.18
N GLY A 501 2.61 3.93 -24.94
CA GLY A 501 3.82 4.62 -24.47
C GLY A 501 4.83 3.71 -23.78
N THR A 502 5.78 4.31 -23.06
CA THR A 502 6.86 3.57 -22.39
C THR A 502 7.15 4.10 -21.00
N ALA A 503 7.39 3.21 -20.05
CA ALA A 503 7.83 3.55 -18.69
C ALA A 503 9.19 2.90 -18.37
N TYR A 504 10.19 3.72 -18.06
CA TYR A 504 11.53 3.35 -17.63
C TYR A 504 11.77 3.80 -16.19
N PHE A 505 11.81 2.86 -15.26
CA PHE A 505 12.00 3.14 -13.84
C PHE A 505 13.42 2.73 -13.45
N HIS A 506 14.39 3.57 -13.80
CA HIS A 506 15.83 3.35 -13.60
C HIS A 506 16.41 4.33 -12.56
N GLY A 507 15.55 4.86 -11.67
CA GLY A 507 15.91 5.81 -10.63
C GLY A 507 16.76 5.22 -9.50
N ALA A 508 17.25 6.09 -8.61
CA ALA A 508 17.79 5.65 -7.32
C ALA A 508 16.66 5.14 -6.40
N SER A 509 15.51 5.81 -6.41
CA SER A 509 14.34 5.39 -5.64
C SER A 509 13.06 5.66 -6.43
N THR A 510 12.17 4.66 -6.47
CA THR A 510 10.81 4.83 -6.96
C THR A 510 9.83 4.32 -5.91
N VAL A 511 8.92 5.19 -5.47
CA VAL A 511 7.86 4.86 -4.50
C VAL A 511 6.50 5.05 -5.18
N ILE A 512 5.65 4.03 -5.11
CA ILE A 512 4.27 4.05 -5.57
C ILE A 512 3.36 3.88 -4.36
N GLY A 513 2.46 4.84 -4.12
CA GLY A 513 1.71 4.97 -2.88
C GLY A 513 2.49 5.75 -1.81
N ARG A 514 2.03 5.71 -0.55
CA ARG A 514 2.68 6.44 0.56
C ARG A 514 3.57 5.56 1.44
N ASP A 515 3.48 4.23 1.31
CA ASP A 515 4.20 3.27 2.18
C ASP A 515 3.91 3.55 3.66
N VAL A 516 2.63 3.74 4.01
CA VAL A 516 2.17 3.99 5.38
C VAL A 516 1.35 2.83 5.93
N THR A 517 1.19 2.80 7.27
CA THR A 517 0.39 1.78 7.95
C THR A 517 -1.03 1.75 7.40
N GLY A 518 -1.50 0.57 7.00
CA GLY A 518 -2.82 0.36 6.39
C GLY A 518 -2.76 0.14 4.88
N ASP A 519 -1.75 0.69 4.18
CA ASP A 519 -1.63 0.61 2.71
C ASP A 519 -1.63 -0.84 2.21
N ALA A 520 -0.94 -1.73 2.93
CA ALA A 520 -0.88 -3.16 2.59
C ALA A 520 -2.23 -3.89 2.70
N GLU A 521 -3.18 -3.37 3.47
CA GLU A 521 -4.52 -3.94 3.64
C GLU A 521 -5.53 -3.23 2.72
N ASP A 522 -5.58 -1.91 2.80
CA ASP A 522 -6.57 -1.08 2.11
C ASP A 522 -6.24 -0.84 0.63
N GLY A 523 -4.99 -1.03 0.22
CA GLY A 523 -4.51 -0.76 -1.13
C GLY A 523 -4.16 0.72 -1.35
N SER A 524 -2.96 0.96 -1.87
CA SER A 524 -2.44 2.31 -2.10
C SER A 524 -2.60 2.80 -3.54
N SER A 525 -2.43 1.91 -4.51
CA SER A 525 -2.39 2.25 -5.92
C SER A 525 -2.68 1.05 -6.82
N SER A 526 -2.94 1.32 -8.09
CA SER A 526 -2.90 0.30 -9.12
C SER A 526 -2.23 0.83 -10.38
N PHE A 527 -1.56 -0.04 -11.11
CA PHE A 527 -0.69 0.32 -12.22
C PHE A 527 -1.10 -0.49 -13.44
N PHE A 528 -1.66 0.17 -14.46
CA PHE A 528 -2.24 -0.49 -15.64
C PHE A 528 -1.56 -0.05 -16.93
N PHE A 529 -1.10 -1.02 -17.73
CA PHE A 529 -0.50 -0.79 -19.04
C PHE A 529 -1.27 -1.48 -20.15
N TYR A 530 -1.59 -0.72 -21.19
CA TYR A 530 -2.17 -1.23 -22.42
C TYR A 530 -1.23 -0.96 -23.62
N GLY A 531 -0.62 -2.01 -24.19
CA GLY A 531 0.14 -1.93 -25.44
C GLY A 531 1.45 -1.13 -25.41
N GLY A 532 1.97 -0.80 -24.22
CA GLY A 532 3.23 -0.08 -24.01
C GLY A 532 4.42 -0.98 -23.67
N SER A 533 5.59 -0.38 -23.42
CA SER A 533 6.76 -1.09 -22.88
C SER A 533 7.11 -0.63 -21.47
N PHE A 534 7.56 -1.56 -20.62
CA PHE A 534 7.90 -1.31 -19.23
C PHE A 534 9.27 -1.90 -18.91
N SER A 535 10.13 -1.12 -18.25
CA SER A 535 11.45 -1.58 -17.81
C SER A 535 11.76 -1.02 -16.43
N MET A 536 12.16 -1.90 -15.51
CA MET A 536 12.50 -1.55 -14.13
C MET A 536 13.95 -1.92 -13.83
N LYS A 537 14.73 -0.94 -13.34
CA LYS A 537 16.13 -1.06 -12.91
C LYS A 537 16.45 -0.10 -11.74
N SER A 538 15.47 0.17 -10.88
CA SER A 538 15.60 1.17 -9.82
C SER A 538 16.48 0.66 -8.67
N ASP A 539 17.36 1.47 -8.06
CA ASP A 539 18.18 1.00 -6.93
C ASP A 539 17.32 0.68 -5.69
N ARG A 540 16.16 1.31 -5.56
CA ARG A 540 15.13 1.01 -4.56
C ARG A 540 13.75 1.08 -5.22
N PHE A 541 12.91 0.09 -4.95
CA PHE A 541 11.53 0.07 -5.44
C PHE A 541 10.55 -0.30 -4.32
N VAL A 542 9.59 0.58 -4.05
CA VAL A 542 8.56 0.39 -3.04
C VAL A 542 7.19 0.55 -3.66
N ALA A 543 6.34 -0.46 -3.51
CA ALA A 543 4.95 -0.44 -3.96
C ALA A 543 4.13 -1.35 -3.03
N VAL A 544 3.68 -0.80 -1.91
CA VAL A 544 2.97 -1.54 -0.86
C VAL A 544 1.47 -1.40 -1.05
N GLY A 545 0.73 -2.51 -1.08
CA GLY A 545 -0.70 -2.50 -1.38
C GLY A 545 -1.01 -2.13 -2.83
N THR A 546 -0.19 -2.57 -3.79
CA THR A 546 -0.31 -2.20 -5.20
C THR A 546 -0.58 -3.41 -6.09
N THR A 547 -1.44 -3.26 -7.10
CA THR A 547 -1.59 -4.23 -8.19
C THR A 547 -1.03 -3.68 -9.49
N LEU A 548 -0.17 -4.44 -10.17
CA LEU A 548 0.40 -4.10 -11.46
C LEU A 548 -0.15 -5.03 -12.55
N ALA A 549 -0.76 -4.47 -13.58
CA ALA A 549 -1.45 -5.20 -14.63
C ALA A 549 -1.04 -4.74 -16.03
N PHE A 550 -0.70 -5.69 -16.90
CA PHE A 550 -0.11 -5.45 -18.21
C PHE A 550 -0.88 -6.22 -19.29
N TYR A 551 -1.29 -5.50 -20.33
CA TYR A 551 -1.85 -6.05 -21.56
C TYR A 551 -0.87 -5.83 -22.71
N GLY A 552 -0.08 -6.87 -23.01
CA GLY A 552 1.12 -6.76 -23.84
C GLY A 552 2.32 -6.20 -23.05
N GLY A 553 3.53 -6.52 -23.53
CA GLY A 553 4.78 -6.12 -22.89
C GLY A 553 5.28 -7.11 -21.82
N SER A 554 6.60 -7.23 -21.69
CA SER A 554 7.24 -8.05 -20.66
C SER A 554 7.63 -7.20 -19.45
N VAL A 555 7.50 -7.76 -18.25
CA VAL A 555 7.98 -7.15 -17.01
C VAL A 555 9.35 -7.72 -16.70
N SER A 556 10.34 -6.83 -16.67
CA SER A 556 11.71 -7.18 -16.35
C SER A 556 12.20 -6.34 -15.18
N LEU A 557 12.44 -7.00 -14.05
CA LEU A 557 13.01 -6.44 -12.83
C LEU A 557 14.49 -6.87 -12.79
N TYR A 558 15.39 -6.02 -13.28
CA TYR A 558 16.82 -6.34 -13.42
C TYR A 558 17.68 -5.49 -12.48
N GLY A 559 18.29 -6.15 -11.48
CA GLY A 559 19.23 -5.50 -10.56
C GLY A 559 18.59 -4.37 -9.75
N VAL A 560 17.30 -4.52 -9.43
CA VAL A 560 16.57 -3.54 -8.64
C VAL A 560 17.01 -3.70 -7.18
N GLY A 561 17.75 -2.77 -6.58
CA GLY A 561 18.45 -3.02 -5.31
C GLY A 561 17.57 -3.57 -4.17
N ALA A 562 16.93 -2.72 -3.36
CA ALA A 562 16.01 -3.20 -2.31
C ALA A 562 14.56 -3.08 -2.77
N MET A 563 13.81 -4.18 -2.76
CA MET A 563 12.38 -4.20 -3.12
C MET A 563 11.46 -4.45 -1.92
N ASN A 564 10.41 -3.64 -1.79
CA ASN A 564 9.26 -3.88 -0.92
C ASN A 564 7.97 -3.72 -1.73
N VAL A 565 7.46 -4.83 -2.27
CA VAL A 565 6.39 -4.82 -3.26
C VAL A 565 5.31 -5.82 -2.85
N THR A 566 4.16 -5.32 -2.42
CA THR A 566 3.09 -6.15 -1.87
C THR A 566 1.76 -5.82 -2.51
N ALA A 567 0.97 -6.84 -2.83
CA ALA A 567 -0.42 -6.69 -3.21
C ALA A 567 -1.27 -6.31 -1.99
N PRO A 568 -2.42 -5.64 -2.19
CA PRO A 568 -3.35 -5.37 -1.10
C PRO A 568 -3.93 -6.68 -0.55
N THR A 569 -4.14 -6.76 0.76
CA THR A 569 -4.61 -7.98 1.44
C THR A 569 -6.07 -7.92 1.91
N GLY A 570 -6.65 -6.72 1.98
CA GLY A 570 -8.04 -6.49 2.38
C GLY A 570 -9.05 -7.11 1.40
N ASN A 571 -10.28 -7.33 1.89
CA ASN A 571 -11.34 -7.97 1.09
C ASN A 571 -11.87 -7.10 -0.06
N ALA A 572 -11.83 -5.78 0.13
CA ALA A 572 -12.28 -4.80 -0.86
C ALA A 572 -11.34 -3.59 -0.80
N PRO A 573 -10.11 -3.74 -1.33
CA PRO A 573 -9.16 -2.64 -1.29
C PRO A 573 -9.68 -1.46 -2.13
N VAL A 574 -9.37 -0.24 -1.68
CA VAL A 574 -9.71 1.02 -2.36
C VAL A 574 -9.07 1.05 -3.74
N PHE A 575 -7.81 0.62 -3.82
CA PHE A 575 -7.04 0.50 -5.06
C PHE A 575 -6.46 -0.91 -5.21
N GLY A 576 -6.31 -1.34 -6.46
CA GLY A 576 -5.78 -2.66 -6.78
C GLY A 576 -6.76 -3.79 -6.50
N TYR A 577 -6.23 -5.01 -6.41
CA TYR A 577 -7.00 -6.25 -6.32
C TYR A 577 -6.36 -7.15 -5.28
N LYS A 578 -7.18 -7.63 -4.35
CA LYS A 578 -6.74 -8.49 -3.25
C LYS A 578 -5.76 -9.56 -3.72
N ASN A 579 -4.59 -9.63 -3.12
CA ASN A 579 -3.52 -10.58 -3.38
C ASN A 579 -3.05 -10.67 -4.84
N ILE A 580 -3.46 -9.79 -5.77
CA ILE A 580 -2.91 -9.79 -7.13
C ILE A 580 -1.80 -8.75 -7.18
N LEU A 581 -0.56 -9.23 -7.31
CA LEU A 581 0.61 -8.35 -7.40
C LEU A 581 0.92 -8.03 -8.85
N PHE A 582 1.08 -9.07 -9.68
CA PHE A 582 1.33 -8.93 -11.11
C PHE A 582 0.30 -9.71 -11.92
N TYR A 583 -0.33 -9.04 -12.89
CA TYR A 583 -1.11 -9.67 -13.95
C TYR A 583 -0.46 -9.34 -15.29
N ILE A 584 -0.04 -10.35 -16.06
CA ILE A 584 0.61 -10.12 -17.36
C ILE A 584 -0.07 -10.98 -18.41
N TYR A 585 -0.65 -10.32 -19.41
CA TYR A 585 -1.28 -10.96 -20.55
C TYR A 585 -0.49 -10.71 -21.83
N GLY A 586 0.07 -11.76 -22.43
CA GLY A 586 0.78 -11.67 -23.72
C GLY A 586 2.26 -11.26 -23.64
N GLY A 587 2.87 -11.26 -22.46
CA GLY A 587 4.31 -11.00 -22.26
C GLY A 587 4.91 -11.85 -21.14
N ALA A 588 6.21 -11.75 -20.88
CA ALA A 588 6.91 -12.56 -19.88
C ALA A 588 7.17 -11.81 -18.57
N PHE A 589 7.42 -12.55 -17.49
CA PHE A 589 7.94 -11.98 -16.24
C PHE A 589 9.38 -12.48 -16.01
N SER A 590 10.28 -11.55 -15.71
CA SER A 590 11.65 -11.86 -15.32
C SER A 590 12.07 -11.06 -14.11
N LEU A 591 12.50 -11.77 -13.07
CA LEU A 591 13.09 -11.19 -11.87
C LEU A 591 14.53 -11.69 -11.76
N TYR A 592 15.48 -10.76 -11.90
CA TYR A 592 16.89 -11.03 -11.67
C TYR A 592 17.51 -10.03 -10.73
N GLN A 593 18.20 -10.57 -9.74
CA GLN A 593 18.78 -9.79 -8.66
C GLN A 593 20.15 -10.30 -8.25
N SER A 594 20.94 -9.38 -7.71
CA SER A 594 22.19 -9.73 -7.04
C SER A 594 21.89 -10.25 -5.62
N LYS A 595 22.86 -10.20 -4.70
CA LYS A 595 22.67 -10.69 -3.33
C LYS A 595 21.90 -9.66 -2.49
N VAL A 596 20.57 -9.66 -2.63
CA VAL A 596 19.63 -8.75 -1.95
C VAL A 596 18.49 -9.52 -1.29
N THR A 597 17.84 -8.88 -0.31
CA THR A 597 16.63 -9.41 0.33
C THR A 597 15.45 -8.58 -0.12
N ASP A 598 14.49 -9.22 -0.79
CA ASP A 598 13.28 -8.61 -1.31
C ASP A 598 12.08 -9.02 -0.45
N VAL A 599 11.17 -8.08 -0.23
CA VAL A 599 9.85 -8.37 0.36
C VAL A 599 8.83 -8.39 -0.76
N LEU A 600 8.31 -9.57 -1.10
CA LEU A 600 7.28 -9.75 -2.12
C LEU A 600 6.04 -10.40 -1.50
N SER A 601 4.85 -9.89 -1.83
CA SER A 601 3.60 -10.51 -1.42
C SER A 601 2.51 -10.38 -2.48
N GLY A 602 1.82 -11.47 -2.79
CA GLY A 602 0.73 -11.57 -3.75
C GLY A 602 0.98 -12.61 -4.84
N ILE A 603 0.11 -12.59 -5.83
CA ILE A 603 0.08 -13.50 -6.97
C ILE A 603 0.78 -12.85 -8.15
N ILE A 604 1.73 -13.56 -8.75
CA ILE A 604 2.30 -13.29 -10.07
C ILE A 604 1.60 -14.21 -11.07
N TYR A 605 0.70 -13.64 -11.88
CA TYR A 605 -0.18 -14.38 -12.80
C TYR A 605 0.16 -14.07 -14.26
N VAL A 606 0.77 -15.05 -14.94
CA VAL A 606 1.31 -14.97 -16.30
C VAL A 606 0.98 -16.27 -17.07
N PRO A 607 -0.30 -16.62 -17.25
CA PRO A 607 -0.73 -17.97 -17.61
C PRO A 607 -0.31 -18.41 -19.03
N GLY A 608 -0.01 -17.47 -19.93
CA GLY A 608 0.25 -17.76 -21.35
C GLY A 608 1.72 -17.92 -21.74
N THR A 609 2.67 -17.59 -20.86
CA THR A 609 4.09 -17.37 -21.22
C THR A 609 5.02 -17.72 -20.04
N ASN A 610 6.29 -17.36 -20.08
CA ASN A 610 7.28 -17.74 -19.06
C ASN A 610 7.39 -16.76 -17.89
N ILE A 611 7.63 -17.33 -16.72
CA ILE A 611 8.10 -16.66 -15.51
C ILE A 611 9.51 -17.18 -15.23
N SER A 612 10.48 -16.27 -15.10
CA SER A 612 11.86 -16.62 -14.77
C SER A 612 12.33 -15.83 -13.54
N ILE A 613 12.71 -16.54 -12.48
CA ILE A 613 13.25 -15.95 -11.25
C ILE A 613 14.64 -16.52 -11.01
N TYR A 614 15.66 -15.66 -11.07
CA TYR A 614 17.06 -16.10 -11.03
C TYR A 614 17.97 -15.04 -10.44
N GLY A 615 19.22 -15.40 -10.18
CA GLY A 615 20.19 -14.53 -9.51
C GLY A 615 20.61 -15.09 -8.17
N SER A 616 20.74 -14.21 -7.17
CA SER A 616 21.16 -14.58 -5.80
C SER A 616 20.33 -13.90 -4.72
N GLN A 617 19.08 -13.54 -5.03
CA GLN A 617 18.15 -12.89 -4.11
C GLN A 617 17.51 -13.86 -3.13
N THR A 618 17.12 -13.30 -1.98
CA THR A 618 16.23 -13.94 -1.02
C THR A 618 14.90 -13.19 -1.00
N VAL A 619 13.81 -13.84 -1.37
CA VAL A 619 12.45 -13.31 -1.26
C VAL A 619 11.86 -13.76 0.07
N THR A 620 11.43 -12.80 0.88
CA THR A 620 10.66 -13.02 2.10
C THR A 620 9.23 -12.52 1.93
N ILE A 621 8.32 -13.05 2.75
CA ILE A 621 6.93 -12.62 2.79
C ILE A 621 6.62 -11.95 4.14
N PRO A 622 5.78 -10.90 4.17
CA PRO A 622 5.26 -10.36 5.42
C PRO A 622 4.42 -11.38 6.18
N ASP A 623 4.22 -11.20 7.50
CA ASP A 623 3.50 -12.15 8.36
C ASP A 623 2.11 -12.52 7.86
N LYS A 624 1.33 -11.54 7.40
CA LYS A 624 -0.01 -11.72 6.81
C LYS A 624 0.01 -11.87 5.28
N GLY A 625 1.19 -11.87 4.68
CA GLY A 625 1.39 -11.98 3.25
C GLY A 625 1.26 -13.41 2.73
N CYS A 626 1.24 -13.52 1.41
CA CYS A 626 1.27 -14.77 0.66
C CYS A 626 2.17 -14.56 -0.57
N PHE A 627 2.68 -15.61 -1.19
CA PHE A 627 3.42 -15.47 -2.45
C PHE A 627 3.17 -16.69 -3.34
N GLN A 628 2.55 -16.44 -4.50
CA GLN A 628 2.13 -17.47 -5.44
C GLN A 628 2.49 -17.06 -6.86
N VAL A 629 2.93 -18.03 -7.67
CA VAL A 629 3.40 -17.85 -9.03
C VAL A 629 2.64 -18.81 -9.95
N ILE A 630 1.96 -18.27 -10.95
CA ILE A 630 1.27 -19.05 -11.99
C ILE A 630 1.76 -18.58 -13.35
N GLY A 631 2.51 -19.43 -14.04
CA GLY A 631 3.07 -19.16 -15.37
C GLY A 631 2.57 -20.14 -16.43
N GLY A 632 2.80 -19.86 -17.71
CA GLY A 632 2.80 -20.89 -18.75
C GLY A 632 3.96 -21.88 -18.54
N VAL A 633 5.15 -21.35 -18.26
CA VAL A 633 6.36 -22.07 -17.79
C VAL A 633 6.92 -21.32 -16.59
N VAL A 634 7.44 -22.02 -15.60
CA VAL A 634 8.07 -21.39 -14.42
C VAL A 634 9.49 -21.91 -14.26
N ASP A 635 10.47 -21.00 -14.27
CA ASP A 635 11.89 -21.28 -14.09
C ASP A 635 12.41 -20.55 -12.85
N ILE A 636 12.98 -21.30 -11.90
CA ILE A 636 13.63 -20.78 -10.70
C ILE A 636 15.04 -21.37 -10.62
N TYR A 637 16.07 -20.54 -10.71
CA TYR A 637 17.43 -21.06 -10.88
C TYR A 637 18.55 -20.16 -10.33
N GLN A 638 19.79 -20.63 -10.46
CA GLN A 638 20.98 -20.05 -9.82
C GLN A 638 20.90 -20.15 -8.29
N ASN A 639 21.00 -19.05 -7.55
CA ASN A 639 20.95 -19.04 -6.08
C ASN A 639 19.70 -18.31 -5.57
N ALA A 640 18.63 -18.22 -6.38
CA ALA A 640 17.39 -17.59 -5.97
C ALA A 640 16.73 -18.39 -4.83
N SER A 641 16.37 -17.72 -3.74
CA SER A 641 15.71 -18.30 -2.58
C SER A 641 14.35 -17.66 -2.38
N LEU A 642 13.28 -18.45 -2.36
CA LEU A 642 11.90 -17.98 -2.31
C LEU A 642 11.17 -18.57 -1.12
N GLN A 643 10.73 -17.70 -0.20
CA GLN A 643 9.70 -18.05 0.77
C GLN A 643 8.33 -17.96 0.11
N MET A 644 7.54 -19.02 0.19
CA MET A 644 6.25 -19.11 -0.47
C MET A 644 5.14 -19.52 0.50
N ARG A 645 3.94 -18.99 0.24
CA ARG A 645 2.71 -19.34 0.96
C ARG A 645 1.53 -19.13 0.02
N PRO A 646 0.57 -20.05 -0.08
CA PRO A 646 -0.48 -19.96 -1.08
C PRO A 646 -1.38 -18.74 -0.86
N CYS A 647 -1.69 -18.05 -1.96
CA CYS A 647 -2.58 -16.90 -1.96
C CYS A 647 -4.04 -17.27 -2.28
N SER A 648 -4.24 -18.46 -2.85
CA SER A 648 -5.52 -18.99 -3.32
C SER A 648 -5.73 -20.44 -2.88
N GLY A 649 -5.74 -20.65 -1.57
CA GLY A 649 -6.47 -21.74 -0.91
C GLY A 649 -7.73 -21.15 -0.27
N GLY A 650 -8.84 -21.90 -0.28
CA GLY A 650 -10.18 -21.43 0.10
C GLY A 650 -10.22 -20.57 1.37
N GLY A 651 -11.17 -19.63 1.40
CA GLY A 651 -11.32 -18.58 2.41
C GLY A 651 -11.01 -19.06 3.82
N THR A 652 -10.32 -18.22 4.60
CA THR A 652 -10.04 -18.37 6.05
C THR A 652 -10.67 -19.63 6.58
N ALA A 653 -9.94 -20.75 6.53
CA ALA A 653 -10.40 -21.93 7.21
C ALA A 653 -10.50 -21.50 8.67
N ASP A 654 -11.73 -21.25 9.12
CA ASP A 654 -12.00 -21.02 10.54
C ASP A 654 -11.36 -22.20 11.23
N ARG A 655 -10.33 -21.88 12.02
CA ARG A 655 -9.62 -22.86 12.79
C ARG A 655 -10.64 -23.51 13.71
N LYS A 656 -11.06 -24.74 13.38
CA LYS A 656 -11.99 -25.47 14.22
C LYS A 656 -11.19 -26.01 15.39
N VAL A 657 -11.30 -25.31 16.52
CA VAL A 657 -10.91 -25.85 17.82
C VAL A 657 -12.12 -26.55 18.39
N LEU A 658 -12.04 -27.87 18.49
CA LEU A 658 -13.08 -28.68 19.11
C LEU A 658 -12.56 -29.20 20.45
N LEU A 659 -13.28 -28.91 21.53
CA LEU A 659 -13.05 -29.58 22.81
C LEU A 659 -13.41 -31.06 22.64
N THR A 660 -12.42 -31.93 22.78
CA THR A 660 -12.54 -33.37 22.61
C THR A 660 -12.81 -34.08 23.93
N ARG A 661 -12.47 -33.40 25.04
CA ARG A 661 -12.47 -33.89 26.43
C ARG A 661 -11.81 -35.25 26.60
#